data_AF-A0A2J8MCM8-F1
#
_entry.id   AF-A0A2J8MCM8-F1
#
_cell.length_a   1.000
_cell.length_b   1.000
_cell.length_c   1.000
_cell.angle_alpha   90.00
_cell.angle_beta   90.00
_cell.angle_gamma   90.00
#
_symmetry.space_group_name_H-M   'P 1'
#
loop_
_entity.id
_entity.type
_entity.pdbx_description
1 polymer ?
#
loop_
_entity_poly.entity_id
_entity_poly.type
_entity_poly.pdbx_seq_one_letter_code
_entity_poly.pdbx_strand_id
1 'polypeptide(L)'
;PPDAEKELVDKIESMWSNLFNDSVNVEHALGDIKRTFTELTRGEIMNYRVQIEEFAKRFYNEGPGSVGDDLDKGVELLGVYERELARHEKSRQELANAEKLFDLPITMYPELLKVQKEMSGLRMIYELYEGLKVAKEEWSQTLWINLNVQILQEGIEGFLRALRKLPRPVRGLSVTYYLEAKMKAFKDSIPLLLDLKNEALRDRHWKELMEKTSVFFEMTETFTLENMFAMELHKHTDVLNEIVTAAIKEVAIEKAVKEILDTWENMKFSVVKYCKGTQERGYILGSVDEIIQSLDDNTFNLQSISGSRFVGPFLQTVHKWEKTLSLIGEVIEIWMLVQRKWMYLESIFIGGDIRSQLPEEAKKFDNIDKVFKRIMGETLKDPVIKRCCEAPNRLSDLQNVSEGLEKCQKSLNDYLDSKRNAFPRFFFISDDELLSILGSSDPLCVQEHMIKMYDNIASLRFNDGDSGEKLVSAMISAEGEVMEFRKIVRAEGRVEDWMTAVLNEMRRTNRLITKEAIFRYCEDRSRVDWMLLYQGMVVLAASQVWWTWEVEDIFHKAQKGEKQAMKSYGRKMHRQIDELVMRITMPLSKNDRKKYNTVLIIDVHARDIVDSFIRGSILEAREFEWESQLRFYWDREPDELNIRQCTGTFGYGYEYMGLNGRLVITPLTDRIYLTLTQALSMYLGGAPAGPAGTGKTETTKDLAKALGLLCVVTNCGEGMDYKAVGKIFSGLAQCGAWGCFDEFNRIDASVLSVISSQIQTIRNALIHQLTTFQFEGQEISLDSRMGIFITMNPGYAGRTELPESVKALFRPVVVIVPDLQQICEIMLFSEGFLEAKTLAKKMTVLYKLAREQLSKQYHYDFGLRALKSVLVMAGELKRGSSDLREDVVLMRALRDMNLPKFVFEDVPLFLGLISDLFPGLDCPRVRYPDFNDAVEQVLEESGYAVLPIQVDKVVQMFETMLTRHTTMVVGPTRGGKSVVINTLCQAQTNLS
;
A
#
# COMPACT_ATOMS: atom_id res chain seq x y z
N PRO A 1 160.60 54.11 13.42
CA PRO A 1 159.27 54.23 12.76
C PRO A 1 158.17 54.23 13.82
N PRO A 2 157.09 54.97 13.59
CA PRO A 2 156.95 56.38 13.95
C PRO A 2 156.22 56.53 15.29
N ASP A 3 156.55 57.60 16.01
CA ASP A 3 156.14 57.86 17.40
C ASP A 3 154.62 57.89 17.62
N ALA A 4 153.81 58.05 16.57
CA ALA A 4 152.36 58.00 16.65
C ALA A 4 151.80 56.61 17.03
N GLU A 5 152.46 55.50 16.63
CA GLU A 5 151.96 54.14 16.96
C GLU A 5 152.27 53.75 18.41
N LYS A 6 153.34 54.28 19.00
CA LYS A 6 153.64 54.03 20.43
C LYS A 6 152.69 54.79 21.35
N GLU A 7 152.32 56.03 21.02
CA GLU A 7 151.39 56.81 21.84
C GLU A 7 149.96 56.26 21.86
N LEU A 8 149.53 55.59 20.78
CA LEU A 8 148.20 54.99 20.71
C LEU A 8 148.12 53.68 21.51
N VAL A 9 149.16 52.84 21.45
CA VAL A 9 149.19 51.56 22.20
C VAL A 9 149.15 51.82 23.71
N ASP A 10 149.88 52.82 24.22
CA ASP A 10 149.86 53.17 25.65
C ASP A 10 148.51 53.75 26.11
N LYS A 11 147.67 54.27 25.21
CA LYS A 11 146.34 54.83 25.54
C LYS A 11 145.19 53.83 25.40
N ILE A 12 145.31 52.80 24.54
CA ILE A 12 144.23 51.82 24.32
C ILE A 12 143.93 51.02 25.60
N GLU A 13 144.94 50.61 26.36
CA GLU A 13 144.74 49.82 27.57
C GLU A 13 143.99 50.61 28.66
N SER A 14 144.28 51.92 28.76
CA SER A 14 143.56 52.85 29.62
C SER A 14 142.11 53.08 29.15
N MET A 15 141.89 53.30 27.85
CA MET A 15 140.54 53.51 27.30
C MET A 15 139.67 52.26 27.44
N TRP A 16 140.21 51.07 27.19
CA TRP A 16 139.48 49.82 27.34
C TRP A 16 139.12 49.54 28.79
N SER A 17 140.06 49.76 29.72
CA SER A 17 139.81 49.55 31.15
C SER A 17 138.73 50.51 31.69
N ASN A 18 138.73 51.76 31.23
CA ASN A 18 137.67 52.71 31.58
C ASN A 18 136.32 52.32 30.97
N LEU A 19 136.28 51.95 29.68
CA LEU A 19 135.04 51.54 29.02
C LEU A 19 134.45 50.27 29.65
N PHE A 20 135.31 49.29 29.98
CA PHE A 20 134.88 48.05 30.61
C PHE A 20 134.35 48.29 32.02
N ASN A 21 135.02 49.14 32.81
CA ASN A 21 134.50 49.51 34.12
C ASN A 21 133.19 50.30 34.04
N ASP A 22 133.04 51.20 33.06
CA ASP A 22 131.78 51.90 32.82
C ASP A 22 130.68 50.94 32.38
N SER A 23 130.97 49.95 31.51
CA SER A 23 129.96 48.97 31.09
C SER A 23 129.53 48.05 32.24
N VAL A 24 130.48 47.59 33.06
CA VAL A 24 130.19 46.75 34.24
C VAL A 24 129.38 47.55 35.27
N ASN A 25 129.69 48.84 35.48
CA ASN A 25 128.90 49.68 36.37
C ASN A 25 127.47 49.91 35.85
N VAL A 26 127.29 50.12 34.53
CA VAL A 26 125.95 50.26 33.93
C VAL A 26 125.17 48.94 33.98
N GLU A 27 125.83 47.80 33.78
CA GLU A 27 125.20 46.47 33.88
C GLU A 27 124.79 46.15 35.32
N HIS A 28 125.62 46.49 36.31
CA HIS A 28 125.27 46.35 37.72
C HIS A 28 124.10 47.26 38.12
N ALA A 29 124.05 48.50 37.62
CA ALA A 29 122.93 49.42 37.87
C ALA A 29 121.61 48.97 37.21
N LEU A 30 121.68 48.32 36.05
CA LEU A 30 120.50 47.79 35.33
C LEU A 30 120.02 46.44 35.84
N GLY A 31 120.86 45.68 36.56
CA GLY A 31 120.50 44.36 37.11
C GLY A 31 119.33 44.42 38.08
N ASP A 32 119.35 45.38 39.01
CA ASP A 32 118.28 45.57 40.00
C ASP A 32 116.96 46.00 39.33
N ILE A 33 117.04 46.87 38.31
CA ILE A 33 115.89 47.35 37.53
C ILE A 33 115.26 46.20 36.73
N LYS A 34 116.07 45.38 36.03
CA LYS A 34 115.56 44.22 35.28
C LYS A 34 114.85 43.23 36.19
N ARG A 35 115.37 42.98 37.40
CA ARG A 35 114.73 42.08 38.35
C ARG A 35 113.37 42.59 38.83
N THR A 36 113.25 43.89 39.10
CA THR A 36 111.97 44.51 39.51
C THR A 36 110.92 44.42 38.40
N PHE A 37 111.29 44.70 37.15
CA PHE A 37 110.36 44.62 36.01
C PHE A 37 109.93 43.19 35.67
N THR A 38 110.82 42.20 35.83
CA THR A 38 110.46 40.77 35.64
C THR A 38 109.46 40.29 36.70
N GLU A 39 109.62 40.71 37.96
CA GLU A 39 108.65 40.40 39.03
C GLU A 39 107.29 41.07 38.81
N LEU A 40 107.28 42.34 38.36
CA LEU A 40 106.05 43.04 37.95
C LEU A 40 105.33 42.33 36.80
N THR A 41 106.06 41.96 35.74
CA THR A 41 105.48 41.27 34.57
C THR A 41 104.89 39.91 34.96
N ARG A 42 105.55 39.16 35.85
CA ARG A 42 105.02 37.88 36.37
C ARG A 42 103.72 38.09 37.19
N GLY A 43 103.63 39.20 37.93
CA GLY A 43 102.40 39.60 38.63
C GLY A 43 101.26 39.94 37.66
N GLU A 44 101.55 40.68 36.58
CA GLU A 44 100.57 41.02 35.54
C GLU A 44 100.03 39.79 34.82
N ILE A 45 100.87 38.80 34.51
CA ILE A 45 100.46 37.54 33.87
C ILE A 45 99.51 36.73 34.77
N MET A 46 99.80 36.64 36.07
CA MET A 46 98.90 35.96 37.02
C MET A 46 97.57 36.69 37.16
N ASN A 47 97.58 38.03 37.24
CA ASN A 47 96.36 38.82 37.32
C ASN A 47 95.52 38.68 36.03
N TYR A 48 96.17 38.70 34.86
CA TYR A 48 95.49 38.53 33.58
C TYR A 48 94.87 37.13 33.43
N ARG A 49 95.50 36.08 33.97
CA ARG A 49 94.91 34.73 34.00
C ARG A 49 93.61 34.70 34.80
N VAL A 50 93.57 35.36 35.96
CA VAL A 50 92.35 35.48 36.78
C VAL A 50 91.28 36.26 36.02
N GLN A 51 91.65 37.34 35.33
CA GLN A 51 90.71 38.11 34.50
C GLN A 51 90.10 37.30 33.35
N ILE A 52 90.87 36.42 32.69
CA ILE A 52 90.33 35.53 31.65
C ILE A 52 89.39 34.48 32.23
N GLU A 53 89.72 33.89 33.38
CA GLU A 53 88.84 32.91 34.04
C GLU A 53 87.52 33.56 34.49
N GLU A 54 87.57 34.81 34.96
CA GLU A 54 86.38 35.59 35.31
C GLU A 54 85.56 36.00 34.07
N PHE A 55 86.21 36.41 32.98
CA PHE A 55 85.57 36.69 31.70
C PHE A 55 84.87 35.45 31.12
N ALA A 56 85.53 34.29 31.13
CA ALA A 56 84.92 33.04 30.65
C ALA A 56 83.69 32.66 31.49
N LYS A 57 83.75 32.78 32.83
CA LYS A 57 82.59 32.54 33.70
C LYS A 57 81.43 33.50 33.41
N ARG A 58 81.70 34.79 33.18
CA ARG A 58 80.67 35.76 32.81
C ARG A 58 80.06 35.46 31.44
N PHE A 59 80.87 35.08 30.45
CA PHE A 59 80.38 34.69 29.13
C PHE A 59 79.42 33.49 29.18
N TYR A 60 79.69 32.48 30.02
CA TYR A 60 78.81 31.32 30.13
C TYR A 60 77.52 31.57 30.93
N ASN A 61 77.58 32.43 31.95
CA ASN A 61 76.43 32.72 32.82
C ASN A 61 75.55 33.86 32.28
N GLU A 62 76.15 34.90 31.74
CA GLU A 62 75.52 36.19 31.39
C GLU A 62 75.76 36.58 29.93
N GLY A 63 76.37 35.70 29.14
CA GLY A 63 76.66 35.96 27.74
C GLY A 63 75.50 35.66 26.79
N PRO A 64 75.73 35.85 25.48
CA PRO A 64 74.70 35.69 24.46
C PRO A 64 74.06 34.28 24.44
N GLY A 65 74.74 33.24 24.93
CA GLY A 65 74.20 31.87 24.98
C GLY A 65 73.18 31.60 26.10
N SER A 66 73.04 32.48 27.10
CA SER A 66 72.25 32.24 28.32
C SER A 66 70.89 32.96 28.36
N VAL A 67 70.50 33.65 27.28
CA VAL A 67 69.26 34.46 27.20
C VAL A 67 67.96 33.67 27.01
N GLY A 68 68.03 32.35 26.82
CA GLY A 68 66.85 31.50 26.64
C GLY A 68 66.03 31.89 25.40
N ASP A 69 64.76 32.27 25.60
CA ASP A 69 63.81 32.64 24.53
C ASP A 69 63.94 34.10 24.04
N ASP A 70 64.65 34.95 24.80
CA ASP A 70 64.85 36.37 24.46
C ASP A 70 66.05 36.54 23.51
N LEU A 71 65.83 36.14 22.27
CA LEU A 71 66.86 36.15 21.22
C LEU A 71 67.30 37.58 20.85
N ASP A 72 66.45 38.60 21.02
CA ASP A 72 66.80 40.00 20.75
C ASP A 72 67.83 40.52 21.76
N LYS A 73 67.64 40.22 23.05
CA LYS A 73 68.65 40.51 24.09
C LYS A 73 69.96 39.75 23.85
N GLY A 74 69.88 38.56 23.25
CA GLY A 74 71.04 37.79 22.82
C GLY A 74 71.89 38.48 21.75
N VAL A 75 71.26 39.12 20.77
CA VAL A 75 71.95 39.90 19.72
C VAL A 75 72.68 41.11 20.32
N GLU A 76 72.04 41.84 21.24
CA GLU A 76 72.66 42.98 21.92
C GLU A 76 73.88 42.56 22.74
N LEU A 77 73.76 41.48 23.52
CA LEU A 77 74.85 40.94 24.33
C LEU A 77 76.00 40.39 23.47
N LEU A 78 75.72 39.81 22.31
CA LEU A 78 76.73 39.38 21.35
C LEU A 78 77.68 40.54 20.99
N GLY A 79 77.12 41.70 20.64
CA GLY A 79 77.92 42.89 20.28
C GLY A 79 78.71 43.51 21.44
N VAL A 80 78.28 43.30 22.70
CA VAL A 80 79.04 43.72 23.89
C VAL A 80 80.22 42.79 24.13
N TYR A 81 79.98 41.48 24.18
CA TYR A 81 81.03 40.50 24.46
C TYR A 81 82.04 40.33 23.31
N GLU A 82 81.67 40.58 22.05
CA GLU A 82 82.63 40.64 20.93
C GLU A 82 83.67 41.76 21.13
N ARG A 83 83.24 42.93 21.62
CA ARG A 83 84.16 44.05 21.90
C ARG A 83 85.07 43.77 23.09
N GLU A 84 84.56 43.09 24.12
CA GLU A 84 85.39 42.67 25.27
C GLU A 84 86.39 41.58 24.88
N LEU A 85 85.97 40.59 24.09
CA LEU A 85 86.84 39.52 23.58
C LEU A 85 88.02 40.12 22.78
N ALA A 86 87.75 41.10 21.91
CA ALA A 86 88.78 41.79 21.15
C ALA A 86 89.78 42.54 22.05
N ARG A 87 89.31 43.12 23.17
CA ARG A 87 90.17 43.80 24.16
C ARG A 87 91.09 42.80 24.86
N HIS A 88 90.53 41.68 25.33
CA HIS A 88 91.32 40.62 25.96
C HIS A 88 92.36 40.07 24.98
N GLU A 89 91.99 39.78 23.72
CA GLU A 89 92.94 39.27 22.72
C GLU A 89 94.12 40.23 22.49
N LYS A 90 93.86 41.54 22.47
CA LYS A 90 94.92 42.56 22.37
C LYS A 90 95.87 42.52 23.57
N SER A 91 95.33 42.46 24.79
CA SER A 91 96.13 42.37 26.02
C SER A 91 96.93 41.05 26.09
N ARG A 92 96.39 39.93 25.59
CA ARG A 92 97.12 38.66 25.47
C ARG A 92 98.35 38.81 24.59
N GLN A 93 98.20 39.52 23.46
CA GLN A 93 99.28 39.75 22.52
C GLN A 93 100.37 40.68 23.11
N GLU A 94 99.98 41.70 23.86
CA GLU A 94 100.90 42.62 24.55
C GLU A 94 101.71 41.88 25.63
N LEU A 95 101.06 41.06 26.46
CA LEU A 95 101.73 40.26 27.49
C LEU A 95 102.64 39.18 26.90
N ALA A 96 102.23 38.51 25.82
CA ALA A 96 103.10 37.55 25.14
C ALA A 96 104.38 38.20 24.57
N ASN A 97 104.28 39.45 24.11
CA ASN A 97 105.45 40.23 23.68
C ASN A 97 106.35 40.60 24.87
N ALA A 98 105.78 40.94 26.03
CA ALA A 98 106.52 41.22 27.25
C ALA A 98 107.22 39.97 27.82
N GLU A 99 106.55 38.81 27.82
CA GLU A 99 107.13 37.52 28.19
C GLU A 99 108.38 37.21 27.34
N LYS A 100 108.30 37.49 26.03
CA LYS A 100 109.41 37.28 25.10
C LYS A 100 110.58 38.26 25.30
N LEU A 101 110.31 39.48 25.77
CA LEU A 101 111.34 40.51 26.00
C LEU A 101 112.23 40.20 27.22
N PHE A 102 111.66 39.58 28.26
CA PHE A 102 112.35 39.21 29.50
C PHE A 102 112.78 37.74 29.55
N ASP A 103 112.72 37.03 28.42
CA ASP A 103 113.08 35.61 28.28
C ASP A 103 112.29 34.68 29.21
N LEU A 104 110.99 34.98 29.40
CA LEU A 104 110.03 34.18 30.15
C LEU A 104 109.28 33.20 29.22
N PRO A 105 108.86 32.00 29.70
CA PRO A 105 108.06 31.08 28.90
C PRO A 105 106.67 31.64 28.61
N ILE A 106 106.24 31.59 27.34
CA ILE A 106 104.94 32.14 26.91
C ILE A 106 103.78 31.36 27.54
N THR A 107 102.86 32.08 28.17
CA THR A 107 101.70 31.48 28.84
C THR A 107 100.53 31.28 27.86
N MET A 108 99.98 30.06 27.80
CA MET A 108 98.79 29.74 27.00
C MET A 108 97.50 29.93 27.82
N TYR A 109 96.44 30.46 27.18
CA TYR A 109 95.12 30.68 27.80
C TYR A 109 94.01 29.88 27.09
N PRO A 110 93.80 28.60 27.45
CA PRO A 110 92.82 27.72 26.76
C PRO A 110 91.37 28.20 26.83
N GLU A 111 90.98 28.86 27.92
CA GLU A 111 89.60 29.33 28.12
C GLU A 111 89.22 30.45 27.13
N LEU A 112 90.16 31.32 26.76
CA LEU A 112 89.92 32.37 25.77
C LEU A 112 89.63 31.80 24.38
N LEU A 113 90.38 30.76 23.98
CA LEU A 113 90.18 30.07 22.70
C LEU A 113 88.84 29.33 22.62
N LYS A 114 88.36 28.78 23.75
CA LYS A 114 87.02 28.16 23.82
C LYS A 114 85.92 29.21 23.63
N VAL A 115 86.00 30.32 24.36
CA VAL A 115 85.03 31.43 24.24
C VAL A 115 85.00 31.98 22.81
N GLN A 116 86.16 32.15 22.17
CA GLN A 116 86.25 32.61 20.78
C GLN A 116 85.54 31.67 19.79
N LYS A 117 85.72 30.35 19.95
CA LYS A 117 85.07 29.35 19.09
C LYS A 117 83.56 29.33 19.28
N GLU A 118 83.08 29.43 20.51
CA GLU A 118 81.66 29.44 20.84
C GLU A 118 80.96 30.74 20.40
N MET A 119 81.64 31.89 20.57
CA MET A 119 81.19 33.19 20.07
C MET A 119 80.96 33.18 18.56
N SER A 120 81.89 32.58 17.80
CA SER A 120 81.74 32.44 16.34
C SER A 120 80.53 31.58 15.95
N GLY A 121 80.18 30.58 16.76
CA GLY A 121 78.98 29.76 16.56
C GLY A 121 77.69 30.51 16.86
N LEU A 122 77.64 31.27 17.96
CA LEU A 122 76.49 32.08 18.33
C LEU A 122 76.20 33.16 17.28
N ARG A 123 77.23 33.79 16.72
CA ARG A 123 77.09 34.77 15.63
C ARG A 123 76.33 34.20 14.42
N MET A 124 76.67 32.99 13.98
CA MET A 124 75.98 32.35 12.85
C MET A 124 74.49 32.09 13.13
N ILE A 125 74.12 31.82 14.40
CA ILE A 125 72.73 31.58 14.80
C ILE A 125 71.97 32.91 14.84
N TYR A 126 72.57 33.96 15.39
CA TYR A 126 71.93 35.28 15.50
C TYR A 126 71.78 35.99 14.15
N GLU A 127 72.75 35.86 13.23
CA GLU A 127 72.60 36.36 11.84
C GLU A 127 71.40 35.70 11.13
N LEU A 128 71.17 34.41 11.40
CA LEU A 128 70.04 33.66 10.84
C LEU A 128 68.70 34.05 11.51
N TYR A 129 68.72 34.43 12.80
CA TYR A 129 67.57 35.01 13.50
C TYR A 129 67.21 36.41 12.99
N GLU A 130 68.19 37.29 12.79
CA GLU A 130 67.97 38.62 12.21
C GLU A 130 67.40 38.52 10.80
N GLY A 131 67.93 37.60 9.97
CA GLY A 131 67.37 37.33 8.65
C GLY A 131 65.91 36.86 8.68
N LEU A 132 65.55 36.01 9.64
CA LEU A 132 64.16 35.59 9.85
C LEU A 132 63.28 36.77 10.29
N LYS A 133 63.78 37.65 11.16
CA LYS A 133 63.05 38.81 11.67
C LYS A 133 62.69 39.78 10.55
N VAL A 134 63.65 40.10 9.68
CA VAL A 134 63.44 40.96 8.51
C VAL A 134 62.44 40.34 7.54
N ALA A 135 62.59 39.04 7.24
CA ALA A 135 61.64 38.34 6.36
C ALA A 135 60.22 38.31 6.94
N LYS A 136 60.07 38.12 8.26
CA LYS A 136 58.77 38.14 8.93
C LYS A 136 58.11 39.53 8.89
N GLU A 137 58.90 40.59 9.02
CA GLU A 137 58.43 41.98 8.92
C GLU A 137 57.99 42.34 7.49
N GLU A 138 58.70 41.84 6.47
CA GLU A 138 58.28 41.96 5.08
C GLU A 138 56.96 41.20 4.82
N TRP A 139 56.84 39.98 5.36
CA TRP A 139 55.61 39.19 5.24
C TRP A 139 54.43 39.83 5.98
N SER A 140 54.64 40.46 7.14
CA SER A 140 53.56 41.08 7.92
C SER A 140 52.93 42.29 7.24
N GLN A 141 53.67 42.97 6.36
CA GLN A 141 53.18 44.11 5.57
C GLN A 141 52.27 43.71 4.40
N THR A 142 52.16 42.41 4.09
CA THR A 142 51.27 41.96 3.01
C THR A 142 49.79 42.04 3.43
N LEU A 143 48.94 42.49 2.51
CA LEU A 143 47.49 42.55 2.69
C LEU A 143 46.89 41.13 2.71
N TRP A 144 45.91 40.90 3.59
CA TRP A 144 45.21 39.61 3.76
C TRP A 144 44.59 39.09 2.45
N ILE A 145 44.06 39.99 1.63
CA ILE A 145 43.47 39.66 0.31
C ILE A 145 44.53 39.02 -0.61
N ASN A 146 45.77 39.52 -0.53
CA ASN A 146 46.91 39.09 -1.35
C ASN A 146 47.74 37.98 -0.69
N LEU A 147 47.26 37.38 0.41
CA LEU A 147 47.94 36.28 1.10
C LEU A 147 48.22 35.12 0.14
N ASN A 148 49.50 34.83 -0.07
CA ASN A 148 49.98 33.64 -0.75
C ASN A 148 50.67 32.72 0.27
N VAL A 149 49.93 31.70 0.72
CA VAL A 149 50.35 30.72 1.74
C VAL A 149 51.60 29.95 1.30
N GLN A 150 51.76 29.71 0.00
CA GLN A 150 52.88 28.93 -0.53
C GLN A 150 54.22 29.67 -0.41
N ILE A 151 54.22 30.99 -0.59
CA ILE A 151 55.42 31.84 -0.42
C ILE A 151 55.88 31.83 1.04
N LEU A 152 54.94 31.94 2.00
CA LEU A 152 55.25 31.90 3.43
C LEU A 152 55.79 30.53 3.85
N GLN A 153 55.21 29.45 3.34
CA GLN A 153 55.62 28.08 3.64
C GLN A 153 57.01 27.76 3.06
N GLU A 154 57.28 28.14 1.81
CA GLU A 154 58.59 27.96 1.19
C GLU A 154 59.67 28.81 1.86
N GLY A 155 59.33 30.03 2.29
CA GLY A 155 60.19 30.95 3.02
C GLY A 155 60.66 30.36 4.36
N ILE A 156 59.73 29.93 5.23
CA ILE A 156 60.07 29.35 6.53
C ILE A 156 60.82 28.02 6.39
N GLU A 157 60.50 27.20 5.38
CA GLU A 157 61.25 25.98 5.08
C GLU A 157 62.66 26.27 4.56
N GLY A 158 62.87 27.39 3.87
CA GLY A 158 64.18 27.93 3.52
C GLY A 158 65.06 28.16 4.75
N PHE A 159 64.55 28.88 5.75
CA PHE A 159 65.26 29.15 7.00
C PHE A 159 65.50 27.89 7.84
N LEU A 160 64.52 26.97 7.94
CA LEU A 160 64.69 25.67 8.60
C LEU A 160 65.73 24.78 7.91
N ARG A 161 65.89 24.89 6.58
CA ARG A 161 66.97 24.21 5.83
C ARG A 161 68.32 24.86 6.10
N ALA A 162 68.39 26.18 6.18
CA ALA A 162 69.62 26.90 6.52
C ALA A 162 70.11 26.56 7.94
N LEU A 163 69.21 26.50 8.93
CA LEU A 163 69.52 26.06 10.29
C LEU A 163 70.10 24.64 10.34
N ARG A 164 69.54 23.71 9.55
CA ARG A 164 70.01 22.31 9.45
C ARG A 164 71.40 22.17 8.82
N LYS A 165 71.82 23.12 7.97
CA LYS A 165 73.14 23.13 7.32
C LYS A 165 74.27 23.62 8.24
N LEU A 166 73.96 24.19 9.42
CA LEU A 166 74.98 24.67 10.36
C LEU A 166 75.86 23.52 10.91
N PRO A 167 77.13 23.79 11.26
CA PRO A 167 78.04 22.79 11.81
C PRO A 167 77.47 22.11 13.06
N ARG A 168 77.75 20.80 13.25
CA ARG A 168 77.25 20.02 14.40
C ARG A 168 77.49 20.67 15.78
N PRO A 169 78.66 21.28 16.07
CA PRO A 169 78.90 21.95 17.36
C PRO A 169 78.01 23.18 17.58
N VAL A 170 77.68 23.92 16.51
CA VAL A 170 76.83 25.12 16.56
C VAL A 170 75.37 24.73 16.80
N ARG A 171 74.90 23.66 16.17
CA ARG A 171 73.54 23.13 16.39
C ARG A 171 73.31 22.58 17.80
N GLY A 172 74.38 22.26 18.53
CA GLY A 172 74.30 21.81 19.92
C GLY A 172 74.14 22.95 20.93
N LEU A 173 74.21 24.22 20.51
CA LEU A 173 74.02 25.39 21.39
C LEU A 173 72.54 25.56 21.74
N SER A 174 72.27 25.92 23.00
CA SER A 174 70.93 26.14 23.58
C SER A 174 70.05 27.06 22.73
N VAL A 175 70.62 28.14 22.20
CA VAL A 175 69.95 29.18 21.39
C VAL A 175 69.34 28.59 20.10
N THR A 176 69.95 27.57 19.51
CA THR A 176 69.45 26.90 18.29
C THR A 176 68.08 26.27 18.52
N TYR A 177 67.86 25.68 19.70
CA TYR A 177 66.60 25.02 20.06
C TYR A 177 65.44 26.03 20.13
N TYR A 178 65.66 27.19 20.75
CA TYR A 178 64.66 28.25 20.85
C TYR A 178 64.34 28.87 19.47
N LEU A 179 65.36 29.07 18.63
CA LEU A 179 65.15 29.53 17.26
C LEU A 179 64.36 28.51 16.41
N GLU A 180 64.68 27.22 16.51
CA GLU A 180 63.95 26.15 15.82
C GLU A 180 62.48 26.05 16.30
N ALA A 181 62.24 26.21 17.60
CA ALA A 181 60.89 26.22 18.17
C ALA A 181 60.05 27.39 17.62
N LYS A 182 60.61 28.60 17.58
CA LYS A 182 59.95 29.78 16.98
C LYS A 182 59.65 29.59 15.49
N MET A 183 60.56 28.97 14.74
CA MET A 183 60.33 28.66 13.32
C MET A 183 59.23 27.59 13.11
N LYS A 184 59.17 26.56 13.95
CA LYS A 184 58.12 25.53 13.88
C LYS A 184 56.74 26.09 14.24
N ALA A 185 56.65 26.88 15.32
CA ALA A 185 55.39 27.51 15.73
C ALA A 185 54.82 28.42 14.62
N PHE A 186 55.68 29.17 13.92
CA PHE A 186 55.25 29.94 12.75
C PHE A 186 54.78 29.04 11.61
N LYS A 187 55.52 27.97 11.29
CA LYS A 187 55.13 27.01 10.25
C LYS A 187 53.75 26.38 10.54
N ASP A 188 53.48 25.98 11.77
CA ASP A 188 52.22 25.34 12.16
C ASP A 188 51.03 26.31 12.14
N SER A 189 51.27 27.62 12.23
CA SER A 189 50.24 28.65 12.11
C SER A 189 49.78 28.92 10.66
N ILE A 190 50.60 28.58 9.66
CA ILE A 190 50.33 28.88 8.24
C ILE A 190 49.07 28.18 7.71
N PRO A 191 48.84 26.87 7.95
CA PRO A 191 47.60 26.20 7.51
C PRO A 191 46.33 26.82 8.11
N LEU A 192 46.38 27.30 9.35
CA LEU A 192 45.23 27.92 10.02
C LEU A 192 44.79 29.23 9.36
N LEU A 193 45.72 29.94 8.69
CA LEU A 193 45.38 31.12 7.89
C LEU A 193 44.57 30.75 6.64
N LEU A 194 44.74 29.53 6.10
CA LEU A 194 43.96 29.03 4.97
C LEU A 194 42.52 28.72 5.41
N ASP A 195 42.35 28.10 6.57
CA ASP A 195 41.03 27.77 7.12
C ASP A 195 40.22 29.04 7.42
N LEU A 196 40.87 30.12 7.85
CA LEU A 196 40.26 31.43 8.04
C LEU A 196 39.90 32.17 6.74
N LYS A 197 40.38 31.72 5.58
CA LYS A 197 39.99 32.24 4.27
C LYS A 197 38.72 31.58 3.72
N ASN A 198 38.11 30.67 4.49
CA ASN A 198 36.89 29.99 4.07
C ASN A 198 35.71 30.97 3.93
N GLU A 199 35.05 30.94 2.76
CA GLU A 199 33.88 31.79 2.44
C GLU A 199 32.68 31.57 3.36
N ALA A 200 32.65 30.48 4.14
CA ALA A 200 31.60 30.20 5.10
C ALA A 200 31.64 31.14 6.32
N LEU A 201 32.78 31.77 6.60
CA LEU A 201 32.92 32.69 7.72
C LEU A 201 32.10 33.97 7.49
N ARG A 202 31.55 34.51 8.58
CA ARG A 202 30.68 35.70 8.62
C ARG A 202 31.11 36.54 9.81
N ASP A 203 30.67 37.79 9.89
CA ASP A 203 31.06 38.74 10.94
C ASP A 203 30.89 38.20 12.37
N ARG A 204 29.87 37.36 12.61
CA ARG A 204 29.65 36.71 13.91
C ARG A 204 30.77 35.74 14.29
N HIS A 205 31.27 34.95 13.34
CA HIS A 205 32.37 34.01 13.55
C HIS A 205 33.69 34.74 13.82
N TRP A 206 33.90 35.88 13.13
CA TRP A 206 35.04 36.75 13.39
C TRP A 206 34.97 37.40 14.77
N LYS A 207 33.79 37.84 15.21
CA LYS A 207 33.59 38.37 16.58
C LYS A 207 33.86 37.32 17.65
N GLU A 208 33.38 36.10 17.46
CA GLU A 208 33.65 34.98 18.37
C GLU A 208 35.14 34.63 18.43
N LEU A 209 35.83 34.63 17.28
CA LEU A 209 37.28 34.43 17.22
C LEU A 209 38.04 35.54 17.96
N MET A 210 37.63 36.80 17.80
CA MET A 210 38.23 37.95 18.50
C MET A 210 38.05 37.88 20.02
N GLU A 211 36.85 37.49 20.48
CA GLU A 211 36.58 37.30 21.91
C GLU A 211 37.43 36.18 22.52
N LYS A 212 37.61 35.07 21.79
CA LYS A 212 38.39 33.91 22.26
C LYS A 212 39.90 34.15 22.23
N THR A 213 40.39 34.91 21.26
CA THR A 213 41.82 35.26 21.13
C THR A 213 42.19 36.52 21.92
N SER A 214 41.22 37.28 22.42
CA SER A 214 41.40 38.57 23.12
C SER A 214 42.09 39.66 22.28
N VAL A 215 42.10 39.50 20.95
CA VAL A 215 42.67 40.46 19.99
C VAL A 215 41.53 40.98 19.12
N PHE A 216 41.30 42.29 19.16
CA PHE A 216 40.21 42.95 18.44
C PHE A 216 40.75 43.73 17.23
N PHE A 217 40.15 43.51 16.06
CA PHE A 217 40.48 44.22 14.82
C PHE A 217 39.24 44.38 13.94
N GLU A 218 39.23 45.38 13.07
CA GLU A 218 38.18 45.54 12.06
C GLU A 218 38.65 44.96 10.73
N MET A 219 37.87 44.03 10.17
CA MET A 219 38.10 43.43 8.85
C MET A 219 37.77 44.46 7.75
N THR A 220 38.75 45.30 7.44
CA THR A 220 38.69 46.32 6.38
C THR A 220 39.59 45.94 5.19
N GLU A 221 39.46 46.61 4.05
CA GLU A 221 40.29 46.34 2.85
C GLU A 221 41.80 46.57 3.09
N THR A 222 42.16 47.27 4.16
CA THR A 222 43.54 47.53 4.62
C THR A 222 44.08 46.49 5.60
N PHE A 223 43.37 45.38 5.80
CA PHE A 223 43.73 44.36 6.78
C PHE A 223 45.02 43.60 6.38
N THR A 224 46.06 43.67 7.21
CA THR A 224 47.41 43.10 6.96
C THR A 224 47.64 41.79 7.74
N LEU A 225 48.63 40.99 7.30
CA LEU A 225 49.04 39.78 8.01
C LEU A 225 49.62 40.03 9.41
N GLU A 226 50.06 41.25 9.70
CA GLU A 226 50.51 41.66 11.02
C GLU A 226 49.46 41.39 12.11
N ASN A 227 48.21 41.78 11.86
CA ASN A 227 47.10 41.56 12.79
C ASN A 227 46.79 40.05 12.97
N MET A 228 47.04 39.24 11.94
CA MET A 228 46.84 37.79 11.99
C MET A 228 47.97 37.08 12.74
N PHE A 229 49.21 37.55 12.62
CA PHE A 229 50.34 37.04 13.39
C PHE A 229 50.25 37.43 14.87
N ALA A 230 49.66 38.58 15.20
CA ALA A 230 49.42 39.02 16.57
C ALA A 230 48.47 38.10 17.36
N MET A 231 47.58 37.37 16.67
CA MET A 231 46.64 36.42 17.31
C MET A 231 47.25 35.10 17.74
N GLU A 232 48.51 34.82 17.37
CA GLU A 232 49.22 33.59 17.73
C GLU A 232 48.37 32.32 17.50
N LEU A 233 47.75 32.20 16.31
CA LEU A 233 46.72 31.20 15.99
C LEU A 233 47.09 29.74 16.35
N HIS A 234 48.37 29.41 16.34
CA HIS A 234 48.91 28.10 16.76
C HIS A 234 48.57 27.73 18.21
N LYS A 235 48.29 28.71 19.09
CA LYS A 235 47.88 28.48 20.49
C LYS A 235 46.37 28.22 20.64
N HIS A 236 45.58 28.53 19.61
CA HIS A 236 44.11 28.47 19.62
C HIS A 236 43.54 27.59 18.50
N THR A 237 44.31 26.61 18.02
CA THR A 237 43.97 25.72 16.90
C THR A 237 42.60 25.04 17.03
N ASP A 238 42.28 24.49 18.21
CA ASP A 238 41.03 23.76 18.44
C ASP A 238 39.80 24.67 18.35
N VAL A 239 39.92 25.89 18.86
CA VAL A 239 38.86 26.91 18.84
C VAL A 239 38.57 27.36 17.40
N LEU A 240 39.62 27.56 16.62
CA LEU A 240 39.50 27.96 15.22
C LEU A 240 38.81 26.87 14.38
N ASN A 241 39.20 25.61 14.58
CA ASN A 241 38.57 24.47 13.90
C ASN A 241 37.08 24.32 14.26
N GLU A 242 36.71 24.56 15.53
CA GLU A 242 35.31 24.54 15.97
C GLU A 242 34.49 25.63 15.27
N ILE A 243 34.99 26.87 15.22
CA ILE A 243 34.32 28.01 14.57
C ILE A 243 34.18 27.80 13.06
N VAL A 244 35.24 27.33 12.39
CA VAL A 244 35.20 27.04 10.93
C VAL A 244 34.22 25.91 10.63
N THR A 245 34.19 24.87 11.47
CA THR A 245 33.22 23.75 11.32
C THR A 245 31.79 24.23 11.53
N ALA A 246 31.54 25.08 12.53
CA ALA A 246 30.24 25.69 12.77
C ALA A 246 29.79 26.51 11.56
N ALA A 247 30.68 27.37 11.03
CA ALA A 247 30.40 28.20 9.86
C ALA A 247 30.02 27.37 8.62
N ILE A 248 30.75 26.28 8.33
CA ILE A 248 30.44 25.38 7.20
C ILE A 248 29.07 24.73 7.37
N LYS A 249 28.74 24.28 8.59
CA LYS A 249 27.44 23.66 8.89
C LYS A 249 26.29 24.67 8.84
N GLU A 250 26.53 25.91 9.26
CA GLU A 250 25.55 26.99 9.15
C GLU A 250 25.22 27.33 7.68
N VAL A 251 26.21 27.40 6.79
CA VAL A 251 25.98 27.64 5.35
C VAL A 251 25.16 26.50 4.72
N ALA A 252 25.40 25.25 5.13
CA ALA A 252 24.60 24.13 4.66
C ALA A 252 23.13 24.26 5.09
N ILE A 253 22.88 24.69 6.33
CA ILE A 253 21.52 24.98 6.84
C ILE A 253 20.89 26.15 6.07
N GLU A 254 21.64 27.22 5.85
CA GLU A 254 21.18 28.40 5.09
C GLU A 254 20.73 28.01 3.67
N LYS A 255 21.54 27.19 2.99
CA LYS A 255 21.23 26.71 1.65
C LYS A 255 19.98 25.82 1.64
N ALA A 256 19.87 24.89 2.58
CA ALA A 256 18.71 23.99 2.69
C ALA A 256 17.41 24.78 2.98
N VAL A 257 17.45 25.75 3.90
CA VAL A 257 16.29 26.61 4.20
C VAL A 257 15.90 27.46 2.97
N LYS A 258 16.89 27.94 2.21
CA LYS A 258 16.65 28.70 0.97
C LYS A 258 16.03 27.84 -0.13
N GLU A 259 16.47 26.60 -0.30
CA GLU A 259 15.87 25.65 -1.25
C GLU A 259 14.39 25.37 -0.92
N ILE A 260 14.05 25.23 0.37
CA ILE A 260 12.65 25.11 0.82
C ILE A 260 11.88 26.39 0.46
N LEU A 261 12.46 27.56 0.72
CA LEU A 261 11.87 28.86 0.40
C LEU A 261 11.52 28.96 -1.09
N ASP A 262 12.49 28.67 -1.95
CA ASP A 262 12.35 28.75 -3.41
C ASP A 262 11.35 27.72 -3.94
N THR A 263 11.29 26.52 -3.34
CA THR A 263 10.33 25.48 -3.72
C THR A 263 8.90 25.95 -3.46
N TRP A 264 8.58 26.39 -2.24
CA TRP A 264 7.22 26.75 -1.84
C TRP A 264 6.73 28.11 -2.34
N GLU A 265 7.64 28.99 -2.78
CA GLU A 265 7.27 30.22 -3.50
C GLU A 265 6.86 29.97 -4.96
N ASN A 266 7.36 28.88 -5.57
CA ASN A 266 7.09 28.56 -6.97
C ASN A 266 6.10 27.41 -7.18
N MET A 267 5.90 26.56 -6.18
CA MET A 267 4.98 25.42 -6.27
C MET A 267 3.52 25.88 -6.39
N LYS A 268 2.81 25.32 -7.37
CA LYS A 268 1.45 25.73 -7.74
C LYS A 268 0.48 24.56 -7.68
N PHE A 269 -0.75 24.84 -7.27
CA PHE A 269 -1.84 23.89 -7.42
C PHE A 269 -2.20 23.70 -8.90
N SER A 270 -2.45 22.44 -9.28
CA SER A 270 -3.08 22.12 -10.56
C SER A 270 -4.59 22.31 -10.43
N VAL A 271 -5.15 23.35 -11.05
CA VAL A 271 -6.60 23.62 -11.03
C VAL A 271 -7.21 23.13 -12.34
N VAL A 272 -8.11 22.15 -12.24
CA VAL A 272 -8.75 21.49 -13.37
C VAL A 272 -10.22 21.90 -13.45
N LYS A 273 -10.75 22.03 -14.66
CA LYS A 273 -12.18 22.24 -14.89
C LYS A 273 -12.97 20.97 -14.56
N TYR A 274 -13.96 21.08 -13.68
CA TYR A 274 -14.85 19.98 -13.35
C TYR A 274 -16.08 20.00 -14.26
N CYS A 275 -16.18 18.98 -15.12
CA CYS A 275 -17.31 18.75 -16.00
C CYS A 275 -17.96 17.41 -15.65
N LYS A 276 -19.29 17.39 -15.52
CA LYS A 276 -20.08 16.15 -15.40
C LYS A 276 -20.99 16.05 -16.63
N GLY A 277 -20.66 15.16 -17.57
CA GLY A 277 -21.27 15.13 -18.90
C GLY A 277 -20.82 16.32 -19.76
N THR A 278 -21.76 17.03 -20.38
CA THR A 278 -21.52 18.22 -21.22
C THR A 278 -21.57 19.56 -20.48
N GLN A 279 -21.85 19.57 -19.17
CA GLN A 279 -22.01 20.80 -18.38
C GLN A 279 -20.78 21.07 -17.49
N GLU A 280 -20.25 22.30 -17.59
CA GLU A 280 -19.17 22.82 -16.74
C GLU A 280 -19.73 23.24 -15.38
N ARG A 281 -19.27 22.62 -14.29
CA ARG A 281 -19.82 22.80 -12.93
C ARG A 281 -18.93 23.68 -12.04
N GLY A 282 -17.66 23.83 -12.39
CA GLY A 282 -16.72 24.70 -11.67
C GLY A 282 -15.26 24.28 -11.86
N TYR A 283 -14.42 24.64 -10.90
CA TYR A 283 -13.00 24.28 -10.86
C TYR A 283 -12.71 23.43 -9.62
N ILE A 284 -11.82 22.46 -9.74
CA ILE A 284 -11.35 21.58 -8.68
C ILE A 284 -9.82 21.49 -8.67
N LEU A 285 -9.24 21.07 -7.56
CA LEU A 285 -7.83 20.70 -7.49
C LEU A 285 -7.63 19.34 -8.18
N GLY A 286 -6.55 19.21 -8.97
CA GLY A 286 -6.08 17.96 -9.56
C GLY A 286 -5.38 17.05 -8.54
N SER A 287 -4.49 16.18 -9.00
CA SER A 287 -3.68 15.36 -8.08
C SER A 287 -2.79 16.27 -7.23
N VAL A 288 -2.76 15.97 -5.93
CA VAL A 288 -1.90 16.62 -4.92
C VAL A 288 -0.83 15.67 -4.38
N ASP A 289 -0.67 14.48 -4.98
CA ASP A 289 0.21 13.43 -4.44
C ASP A 289 1.67 13.86 -4.41
N GLU A 290 2.16 14.50 -5.48
CA GLU A 290 3.51 15.08 -5.54
C GLU A 290 3.71 16.24 -4.55
N ILE A 291 2.64 16.99 -4.27
CA ILE A 291 2.65 18.09 -3.31
C ILE A 291 2.76 17.54 -1.89
N ILE A 292 2.00 16.49 -1.56
CA ILE A 292 2.05 15.82 -0.25
C ILE A 292 3.42 15.17 -0.05
N GLN A 293 3.97 14.49 -1.06
CA GLN A 293 5.32 13.94 -0.97
C GLN A 293 6.37 15.04 -0.70
N SER A 294 6.28 16.17 -1.42
CA SER A 294 7.18 17.30 -1.21
C SER A 294 6.99 17.98 0.15
N LEU A 295 5.77 17.96 0.71
CA LEU A 295 5.45 18.43 2.05
C LEU A 295 6.12 17.56 3.12
N ASP A 296 5.99 16.24 3.00
CA ASP A 296 6.55 15.28 3.94
C ASP A 296 8.09 15.33 3.93
N ASP A 297 8.70 15.34 2.75
CA ASP A 297 10.17 15.43 2.58
C ASP A 297 10.71 16.73 3.19
N ASN A 298 10.08 17.87 2.90
CA ASN A 298 10.52 19.17 3.44
C ASN A 298 10.25 19.31 4.94
N THR A 299 9.19 18.70 5.46
CA THR A 299 8.90 18.66 6.91
C THR A 299 9.94 17.83 7.64
N PHE A 300 10.31 16.66 7.10
CA PHE A 300 11.40 15.84 7.65
C PHE A 300 12.74 16.58 7.61
N ASN A 301 13.04 17.27 6.51
CA ASN A 301 14.24 18.09 6.39
C ASN A 301 14.29 19.22 7.42
N LEU A 302 13.19 19.94 7.64
CA LEU A 302 13.11 20.98 8.68
C LEU A 302 13.29 20.42 10.10
N GLN A 303 12.69 19.25 10.40
CA GLN A 303 12.88 18.58 11.70
C GLN A 303 14.34 18.18 11.92
N SER A 304 15.02 17.69 10.88
CA SER A 304 16.45 17.37 10.93
C SER A 304 17.31 18.62 11.17
N ILE A 305 16.98 19.73 10.50
CA ILE A 305 17.65 21.03 10.69
C ILE A 305 17.42 21.58 12.10
N SER A 306 16.20 21.47 12.62
CA SER A 306 15.80 21.91 13.97
C SER A 306 16.56 21.14 15.07
N GLY A 307 16.84 19.86 14.84
CA GLY A 307 17.68 19.03 15.73
C GLY A 307 19.19 19.34 15.67
N SER A 308 19.65 20.20 14.75
CA SER A 308 21.06 20.56 14.61
C SER A 308 21.49 21.58 15.67
N ARG A 309 22.65 21.35 16.30
CA ARG A 309 23.24 22.32 17.26
C ARG A 309 23.59 23.67 16.65
N PHE A 310 23.70 23.75 15.32
CA PHE A 310 24.12 24.94 14.57
C PHE A 310 22.93 25.78 14.04
N VAL A 311 21.69 25.44 14.43
CA VAL A 311 20.47 26.10 13.92
C VAL A 311 20.21 27.48 14.53
N GLY A 312 20.92 27.85 15.61
CA GLY A 312 20.65 29.04 16.42
C GLY A 312 20.30 30.32 15.63
N PRO A 313 21.14 30.76 14.65
CA PRO A 313 20.87 31.96 13.85
C PRO A 313 19.61 31.88 12.96
N PHE A 314 19.17 30.67 12.60
CA PHE A 314 18.07 30.42 11.66
C PHE A 314 16.80 29.90 12.35
N LEU A 315 16.82 29.69 13.67
CA LEU A 315 15.76 29.05 14.44
C LEU A 315 14.40 29.74 14.26
N GLN A 316 14.36 31.08 14.21
CA GLN A 316 13.12 31.81 13.94
C GLN A 316 12.55 31.52 12.54
N THR A 317 13.42 31.43 11.53
CA THR A 317 13.04 31.13 10.14
C THR A 317 12.55 29.69 10.02
N VAL A 318 13.26 28.73 10.65
CA VAL A 318 12.88 27.31 10.69
C VAL A 318 11.51 27.14 11.36
N HIS A 319 11.30 27.71 12.56
CA HIS A 319 10.01 27.64 13.26
C HIS A 319 8.86 28.29 12.46
N LYS A 320 9.14 29.37 11.73
CA LYS A 320 8.14 30.00 10.86
C LYS A 320 7.75 29.05 9.72
N TRP A 321 8.72 28.42 9.06
CA TRP A 321 8.48 27.47 7.98
C TRP A 321 7.81 26.18 8.47
N GLU A 322 8.19 25.64 9.63
CA GLU A 322 7.51 24.51 10.25
C GLU A 322 6.01 24.80 10.46
N LYS A 323 5.68 25.99 10.99
CA LYS A 323 4.28 26.43 11.14
C LYS A 323 3.58 26.59 9.79
N THR A 324 4.23 27.19 8.80
CA THR A 324 3.66 27.37 7.46
C THR A 324 3.41 26.02 6.77
N LEU A 325 4.35 25.07 6.82
CA LEU A 325 4.17 23.74 6.22
C LEU A 325 3.10 22.93 6.95
N SER A 326 3.04 22.99 8.29
CA SER A 326 1.96 22.36 9.06
C SER A 326 0.59 22.89 8.65
N LEU A 327 0.45 24.22 8.54
CA LEU A 327 -0.78 24.85 8.08
C LEU A 327 -1.15 24.44 6.64
N ILE A 328 -0.18 24.39 5.73
CA ILE A 328 -0.40 23.93 4.35
C ILE A 328 -0.90 22.49 4.34
N GLY A 329 -0.30 21.60 5.13
CA GLY A 329 -0.74 20.20 5.26
C GLY A 329 -2.18 20.08 5.73
N GLU A 330 -2.53 20.74 6.84
CA GLU A 330 -3.89 20.74 7.38
C GLU A 330 -4.92 21.30 6.38
N VAL A 331 -4.57 22.40 5.70
CA VAL A 331 -5.44 23.01 4.69
C VAL A 331 -5.65 22.06 3.50
N ILE A 332 -4.60 21.42 2.98
CA ILE A 332 -4.72 20.49 1.84
C ILE A 332 -5.59 19.29 2.23
N GLU A 333 -5.38 18.71 3.41
CA GLU A 333 -6.16 17.56 3.88
C GLU A 333 -7.66 17.87 3.93
N ILE A 334 -8.03 18.98 4.59
CA ILE A 334 -9.44 19.40 4.71
C ILE A 334 -9.99 19.82 3.34
N TRP A 335 -9.21 20.48 2.49
CA TRP A 335 -9.66 20.88 1.15
C TRP A 335 -9.97 19.67 0.27
N MET A 336 -9.12 18.65 0.28
CA MET A 336 -9.39 17.41 -0.46
C MET A 336 -10.62 16.68 0.09
N LEU A 337 -10.84 16.69 1.41
CA LEU A 337 -12.06 16.17 2.02
C LEU A 337 -13.31 16.94 1.56
N VAL A 338 -13.27 18.27 1.63
CA VAL A 338 -14.33 19.18 1.19
C VAL A 338 -14.64 18.97 -0.29
N GLN A 339 -13.62 18.91 -1.15
CA GLN A 339 -13.78 18.72 -2.58
C GLN A 339 -14.49 17.39 -2.88
N ARG A 340 -14.05 16.28 -2.27
CA ARG A 340 -14.70 14.97 -2.46
C ARG A 340 -16.18 15.01 -2.04
N LYS A 341 -16.48 15.55 -0.85
CA LYS A 341 -17.86 15.65 -0.34
C LYS A 341 -18.72 16.60 -1.18
N TRP A 342 -18.17 17.74 -1.60
CA TRP A 342 -18.86 18.69 -2.46
C TRP A 342 -19.16 18.08 -3.83
N MET A 343 -18.22 17.39 -4.48
CA MET A 343 -18.46 16.73 -5.77
C MET A 343 -19.59 15.70 -5.70
N TYR A 344 -19.67 14.95 -4.60
CA TYR A 344 -20.77 14.00 -4.35
C TYR A 344 -22.12 14.74 -4.22
N LEU A 345 -22.22 15.69 -3.29
CA LEU A 345 -23.47 16.40 -2.99
C LEU A 345 -23.93 17.36 -4.10
N GLU A 346 -23.00 17.98 -4.83
CA GLU A 346 -23.27 18.86 -5.98
C GLU A 346 -24.10 18.13 -7.02
N SER A 347 -23.73 16.89 -7.30
CA SER A 347 -24.40 16.10 -8.30
C SER A 347 -25.83 15.71 -7.95
N ILE A 348 -26.18 15.78 -6.66
CA ILE A 348 -27.50 15.44 -6.13
C ILE A 348 -28.37 16.71 -6.03
N PHE A 349 -27.85 17.79 -5.44
CA PHE A 349 -28.64 18.99 -5.14
C PHE A 349 -28.72 20.03 -6.27
N ILE A 350 -27.79 20.03 -7.24
CA ILE A 350 -27.83 20.94 -8.39
C ILE A 350 -28.48 20.28 -9.61
N GLY A 351 -28.40 18.96 -9.76
CA GLY A 351 -28.80 18.23 -10.96
C GLY A 351 -30.14 17.49 -10.93
N GLY A 352 -30.81 17.34 -9.78
CA GLY A 352 -31.94 16.40 -9.64
C GLY A 352 -33.19 16.94 -8.93
N ASP A 353 -34.29 16.20 -9.09
CA ASP A 353 -35.59 16.50 -8.50
C ASP A 353 -35.59 16.44 -6.96
N ILE A 354 -34.55 15.83 -6.35
CA ILE A 354 -34.32 15.79 -4.89
C ILE A 354 -34.26 17.19 -4.27
N ARG A 355 -33.83 18.20 -5.05
CA ARG A 355 -33.85 19.60 -4.63
C ARG A 355 -35.24 20.09 -4.22
N SER A 356 -36.28 19.58 -4.89
CA SER A 356 -37.67 19.89 -4.55
C SER A 356 -38.16 19.17 -3.28
N GLN A 357 -37.58 18.01 -2.96
CA GLN A 357 -37.94 17.22 -1.78
C GLN A 357 -37.23 17.69 -0.51
N LEU A 358 -36.01 18.23 -0.63
CA LEU A 358 -35.20 18.75 0.48
C LEU A 358 -34.84 20.25 0.26
N PRO A 359 -35.82 21.17 0.31
CA PRO A 359 -35.62 22.57 -0.05
C PRO A 359 -34.77 23.36 0.95
N GLU A 360 -34.79 23.00 2.24
CA GLU A 360 -33.97 23.67 3.26
C GLU A 360 -32.49 23.30 3.12
N GLU A 361 -32.21 22.01 2.92
CA GLU A 361 -30.87 21.45 2.73
C GLU A 361 -30.28 21.93 1.41
N ALA A 362 -31.09 22.00 0.34
CA ALA A 362 -30.68 22.60 -0.93
C ALA A 362 -30.25 24.07 -0.77
N LYS A 363 -30.99 24.88 -0.01
CA LYS A 363 -30.61 26.27 0.27
C LYS A 363 -29.31 26.37 1.07
N LYS A 364 -29.12 25.47 2.06
CA LYS A 364 -27.86 25.38 2.82
C LYS A 364 -26.71 25.01 1.87
N PHE A 365 -26.91 24.03 1.00
CA PHE A 365 -25.91 23.61 0.02
C PHE A 365 -25.58 24.71 -0.98
N ASP A 366 -26.55 25.48 -1.49
CA ASP A 366 -26.27 26.61 -2.40
C ASP A 366 -25.34 27.66 -1.76
N ASN A 367 -25.50 27.92 -0.46
CA ASN A 367 -24.62 28.84 0.26
C ASN A 367 -23.20 28.26 0.36
N ILE A 368 -23.09 26.96 0.65
CA ILE A 368 -21.80 26.25 0.69
C ILE A 368 -21.14 26.23 -0.70
N ASP A 369 -21.90 25.97 -1.76
CA ASP A 369 -21.46 25.96 -3.16
C ASP A 369 -20.88 27.32 -3.57
N LYS A 370 -21.56 28.43 -3.20
CA LYS A 370 -21.05 29.78 -3.44
C LYS A 370 -19.72 30.03 -2.74
N VAL A 371 -19.57 29.59 -1.49
CA VAL A 371 -18.32 29.74 -0.72
C VAL A 371 -17.21 28.91 -1.35
N PHE A 372 -17.47 27.65 -1.71
CA PHE A 372 -16.48 26.77 -2.35
C PHE A 372 -16.06 27.29 -3.73
N LYS A 373 -17.00 27.73 -4.58
CA LYS A 373 -16.68 28.33 -5.88
C LYS A 373 -15.91 29.64 -5.76
N ARG A 374 -16.17 30.45 -4.72
CA ARG A 374 -15.38 31.64 -4.42
C ARG A 374 -13.93 31.27 -4.08
N ILE A 375 -13.74 30.32 -3.17
CA ILE A 375 -12.43 29.77 -2.77
C ILE A 375 -11.65 29.27 -4.01
N MET A 376 -12.29 28.47 -4.87
CA MET A 376 -11.67 27.94 -6.08
C MET A 376 -11.40 29.02 -7.13
N GLY A 377 -12.27 30.03 -7.25
CA GLY A 377 -12.07 31.17 -8.15
C GLY A 377 -10.93 32.09 -7.73
N GLU A 378 -10.68 32.24 -6.43
CA GLU A 378 -9.49 32.92 -5.89
C GLU A 378 -8.22 32.12 -6.19
N THR A 379 -8.25 30.81 -5.99
CA THR A 379 -7.13 29.90 -6.27
C THR A 379 -6.77 29.82 -7.75
N LEU A 380 -7.75 29.94 -8.65
CA LEU A 380 -7.48 30.01 -10.09
C LEU A 380 -6.70 31.28 -10.48
N LYS A 381 -6.91 32.40 -9.77
CA LYS A 381 -6.23 33.68 -10.05
C LYS A 381 -4.77 33.68 -9.57
N ASP A 382 -4.49 33.10 -8.41
CA ASP A 382 -3.14 32.94 -7.88
C ASP A 382 -2.94 31.51 -7.34
N PRO A 383 -2.49 30.56 -8.19
CA PRO A 383 -2.43 29.14 -7.83
C PRO A 383 -1.23 28.78 -6.94
N VAL A 384 -0.41 29.75 -6.49
CA VAL A 384 0.74 29.47 -5.61
C VAL A 384 0.24 28.91 -4.28
N ILE A 385 0.75 27.72 -3.92
CA ILE A 385 0.23 26.92 -2.80
C ILE A 385 0.30 27.70 -1.48
N LYS A 386 1.48 28.27 -1.19
CA LYS A 386 1.72 29.05 0.03
C LYS A 386 0.70 30.18 0.20
N ARG A 387 0.46 30.96 -0.86
CA ARG A 387 -0.48 32.10 -0.81
C ARG A 387 -1.94 31.66 -0.68
N CYS A 388 -2.30 30.56 -1.33
CA CYS A 388 -3.64 29.98 -1.22
C CYS A 388 -3.93 29.48 0.20
N CYS A 389 -2.96 28.82 0.84
CA CYS A 389 -3.12 28.25 2.17
C CYS A 389 -2.98 29.30 3.29
N GLU A 390 -2.11 30.32 3.14
CA GLU A 390 -1.96 31.43 4.09
C GLU A 390 -3.03 32.53 3.95
N ALA A 391 -3.97 32.39 3.01
CA ALA A 391 -5.07 33.33 2.86
C ALA A 391 -5.87 33.45 4.18
N PRO A 392 -6.31 34.66 4.57
CA PRO A 392 -6.93 34.90 5.86
C PRO A 392 -8.17 34.03 6.04
N ASN A 393 -8.23 33.32 7.18
CA ASN A 393 -9.31 32.40 7.57
C ASN A 393 -9.54 31.20 6.63
N ARG A 394 -8.63 30.86 5.69
CA ARG A 394 -8.82 29.74 4.75
C ARG A 394 -9.12 28.41 5.43
N LEU A 395 -8.36 28.06 6.47
CA LEU A 395 -8.57 26.82 7.23
C LEU A 395 -9.96 26.80 7.90
N SER A 396 -10.36 27.90 8.54
CA SER A 396 -11.67 28.01 9.20
C SER A 396 -12.82 27.98 8.19
N ASP A 397 -12.68 28.66 7.04
CA ASP A 397 -13.67 28.63 5.97
C ASP A 397 -13.86 27.20 5.43
N LEU A 398 -12.77 26.46 5.18
CA LEU A 398 -12.83 25.06 4.73
C LEU A 398 -13.41 24.13 5.81
N GLN A 399 -13.09 24.35 7.09
CA GLN A 399 -13.68 23.60 8.20
C GLN A 399 -15.19 23.83 8.30
N ASN A 400 -15.64 25.09 8.20
CA ASN A 400 -17.06 25.45 8.20
C ASN A 400 -17.80 24.85 7.00
N VAL A 401 -17.17 24.84 5.82
CA VAL A 401 -17.70 24.17 4.62
C VAL A 401 -17.78 22.67 4.85
N SER A 402 -16.75 22.04 5.41
CA SER A 402 -16.75 20.60 5.71
C SER A 402 -17.88 20.21 6.67
N GLU A 403 -18.05 20.94 7.78
CA GLU A 403 -19.13 20.70 8.75
C GLU A 403 -20.52 20.91 8.11
N GLY A 404 -20.65 21.95 7.27
CA GLY A 404 -21.87 22.20 6.50
C GLY A 404 -22.21 21.05 5.55
N LEU A 405 -21.21 20.52 4.83
CA LEU A 405 -21.37 19.38 3.93
C LEU A 405 -21.71 18.09 4.72
N GLU A 406 -21.11 17.87 5.88
CA GLU A 406 -21.43 16.73 6.76
C GLU A 406 -22.88 16.77 7.25
N LYS A 407 -23.38 17.95 7.67
CA LYS A 407 -24.78 18.12 8.06
C LYS A 407 -25.71 17.82 6.88
N CYS A 408 -25.39 18.32 5.68
CA CYS A 408 -26.18 18.02 4.48
C CYS A 408 -26.16 16.52 4.14
N GLN A 409 -25.00 15.86 4.24
CA GLN A 409 -24.87 14.43 3.99
C GLN A 409 -25.66 13.60 5.02
N LYS A 410 -25.62 14.00 6.30
CA LYS A 410 -26.40 13.33 7.35
C LYS A 410 -27.90 13.45 7.08
N SER A 411 -28.41 14.66 6.79
CA SER A 411 -29.82 14.86 6.46
C SER A 411 -30.24 14.10 5.21
N LEU A 412 -29.35 13.99 4.20
CA LEU A 412 -29.59 13.16 3.03
C LEU A 412 -29.71 11.68 3.40
N ASN A 413 -28.82 11.16 4.25
CA ASN A 413 -28.86 9.78 4.71
C ASN A 413 -30.13 9.48 5.52
N ASP A 414 -30.54 10.39 6.41
CA ASP A 414 -31.78 10.27 7.19
C ASP A 414 -33.01 10.25 6.26
N TYR A 415 -33.00 11.08 5.21
CA TYR A 415 -34.02 11.07 4.17
C TYR A 415 -34.04 9.74 3.38
N LEU A 416 -32.88 9.23 2.96
CA LEU A 416 -32.78 7.94 2.27
C LEU A 416 -33.28 6.79 3.15
N ASP A 417 -32.90 6.77 4.43
CA ASP A 417 -33.35 5.74 5.37
C ASP A 417 -34.87 5.84 5.64
N SER A 418 -35.45 7.05 5.63
CA SER A 418 -36.92 7.24 5.65
C SER A 418 -37.59 6.63 4.41
N LYS A 419 -37.02 6.83 3.21
CA LYS A 419 -37.52 6.22 1.97
C LYS A 419 -37.38 4.69 1.97
N ARG A 420 -36.29 4.17 2.54
CA ARG A 420 -36.10 2.72 2.73
C ARG A 420 -37.14 2.11 3.67
N ASN A 421 -37.49 2.80 4.76
CA ASN A 421 -38.55 2.34 5.65
C ASN A 421 -39.94 2.41 4.97
N ALA A 422 -40.17 3.37 4.07
CA ALA A 422 -41.43 3.43 3.30
C ALA A 422 -41.55 2.28 2.27
N PHE A 423 -40.45 1.93 1.60
CA PHE A 423 -40.38 0.75 0.74
C PHE A 423 -39.13 -0.11 1.05
N PRO A 424 -39.29 -1.14 1.91
CA PRO A 424 -38.18 -1.93 2.45
C PRO A 424 -37.25 -2.62 1.45
N ARG A 425 -37.61 -2.74 0.17
CA ARG A 425 -36.70 -3.31 -0.84
C ARG A 425 -35.54 -2.39 -1.19
N PHE A 426 -35.66 -1.09 -0.90
CA PHE A 426 -34.58 -0.13 -1.09
C PHE A 426 -33.40 -0.36 -0.14
N PHE A 427 -33.52 -1.22 0.88
CA PHE A 427 -32.38 -1.66 1.69
C PHE A 427 -31.39 -2.55 0.91
N PHE A 428 -31.79 -3.12 -0.23
CA PHE A 428 -30.96 -4.04 -1.03
C PHE A 428 -30.24 -3.37 -2.21
N ILE A 429 -30.40 -2.06 -2.39
CA ILE A 429 -29.70 -1.26 -3.40
C ILE A 429 -28.79 -0.23 -2.73
N SER A 430 -27.77 0.24 -3.45
CA SER A 430 -26.84 1.24 -2.93
C SER A 430 -27.49 2.62 -2.78
N ASP A 431 -26.86 3.51 -1.99
CA ASP A 431 -27.32 4.90 -1.85
C ASP A 431 -27.36 5.62 -3.21
N ASP A 432 -26.35 5.42 -4.07
CA ASP A 432 -26.27 6.01 -5.41
C ASP A 432 -27.40 5.52 -6.33
N GLU A 433 -27.70 4.22 -6.28
CA GLU A 433 -28.80 3.62 -7.05
C GLU A 433 -30.15 4.15 -6.60
N LEU A 434 -30.37 4.23 -5.28
CA LEU A 434 -31.59 4.80 -4.72
C LEU A 434 -31.73 6.28 -5.09
N LEU A 435 -30.65 7.06 -5.07
CA LEU A 435 -30.65 8.45 -5.52
C LEU A 435 -30.96 8.58 -7.01
N SER A 436 -30.51 7.64 -7.85
CA SER A 436 -30.85 7.64 -9.29
C SER A 436 -32.36 7.42 -9.52
N ILE A 437 -32.99 6.61 -8.68
CA ILE A 437 -34.44 6.35 -8.71
C ILE A 437 -35.22 7.56 -8.20
N LEU A 438 -34.79 8.17 -7.08
CA LEU A 438 -35.47 9.29 -6.44
C LEU A 438 -35.20 10.64 -7.13
N GLY A 439 -34.11 10.73 -7.90
CA GLY A 439 -33.64 11.94 -8.58
C GLY A 439 -34.36 12.25 -9.89
N SER A 440 -35.14 11.30 -10.41
CA SER A 440 -35.94 11.43 -11.62
C SER A 440 -37.42 11.23 -11.30
N SER A 441 -38.27 12.08 -11.87
CA SER A 441 -39.72 11.91 -11.84
C SER A 441 -40.23 10.83 -12.82
N ASP A 442 -39.38 10.28 -13.69
CA ASP A 442 -39.75 9.23 -14.65
C ASP A 442 -39.78 7.82 -13.98
N PRO A 443 -40.94 7.13 -13.96
CA PRO A 443 -41.05 5.78 -13.42
C PRO A 443 -40.16 4.73 -14.12
N LEU A 444 -39.71 5.00 -15.36
CA LEU A 444 -38.88 4.07 -16.11
C LEU A 444 -37.47 3.90 -15.52
N CYS A 445 -36.97 4.85 -14.73
CA CYS A 445 -35.66 4.77 -14.09
C CYS A 445 -35.51 3.57 -13.13
N VAL A 446 -36.63 3.04 -12.62
CA VAL A 446 -36.65 1.87 -11.73
C VAL A 446 -36.22 0.58 -12.45
N GLN A 447 -36.40 0.51 -13.77
CA GLN A 447 -36.19 -0.71 -14.57
C GLN A 447 -34.78 -1.28 -14.45
N GLU A 448 -33.76 -0.42 -14.42
CA GLU A 448 -32.35 -0.84 -14.34
C GLU A 448 -32.02 -1.57 -13.03
N HIS A 449 -32.78 -1.30 -11.97
CA HIS A 449 -32.54 -1.80 -10.62
C HIS A 449 -33.48 -2.93 -10.20
N MET A 450 -34.44 -3.32 -11.06
CA MET A 450 -35.44 -4.35 -10.76
C MET A 450 -34.83 -5.70 -10.37
N ILE A 451 -33.76 -6.11 -11.05
CA ILE A 451 -33.07 -7.39 -10.79
C ILE A 451 -32.37 -7.44 -9.42
N LYS A 452 -32.14 -6.30 -8.78
CA LYS A 452 -31.56 -6.23 -7.43
C LYS A 452 -32.64 -6.25 -6.34
N MET A 453 -33.79 -5.62 -6.62
CA MET A 453 -34.92 -5.56 -5.69
C MET A 453 -35.78 -6.83 -5.68
N TYR A 454 -35.73 -7.63 -6.74
CA TYR A 454 -36.48 -8.87 -6.93
C TYR A 454 -35.53 -9.98 -7.42
N ASP A 455 -35.78 -11.25 -7.06
CA ASP A 455 -34.80 -12.34 -7.33
C ASP A 455 -34.52 -12.57 -8.83
N ASN A 456 -35.55 -12.55 -9.69
CA ASN A 456 -35.42 -12.90 -11.11
C ASN A 456 -36.44 -12.17 -12.00
N ILE A 457 -36.73 -10.91 -11.65
CA ILE A 457 -37.57 -10.01 -12.45
C ILE A 457 -36.65 -9.03 -13.16
N ALA A 458 -36.70 -9.04 -14.49
CA ALA A 458 -35.88 -8.15 -15.31
C ALA A 458 -36.53 -6.78 -15.47
N SER A 459 -37.85 -6.75 -15.70
CA SER A 459 -38.55 -5.49 -15.96
C SER A 459 -40.05 -5.53 -15.68
N LEU A 460 -40.63 -4.34 -15.55
CA LEU A 460 -42.07 -4.11 -15.55
C LEU A 460 -42.55 -3.79 -16.96
N ARG A 461 -43.76 -4.20 -17.32
CA ARG A 461 -44.41 -3.72 -18.54
C ARG A 461 -45.17 -2.43 -18.24
N PHE A 462 -44.69 -1.33 -18.80
CA PHE A 462 -45.37 -0.04 -18.77
C PHE A 462 -46.16 0.17 -20.06
N ASN A 463 -47.41 0.56 -19.92
CA ASN A 463 -48.25 1.05 -21.01
C ASN A 463 -48.57 2.53 -20.75
N ASP A 464 -48.73 3.30 -21.81
CA ASP A 464 -49.22 4.67 -21.70
C ASP A 464 -50.75 4.65 -21.58
N GLY A 465 -51.28 5.27 -20.53
CA GLY A 465 -52.70 5.52 -20.38
C GLY A 465 -53.17 6.68 -21.27
N ASP A 466 -54.49 6.87 -21.37
CA ASP A 466 -55.11 7.87 -22.24
C ASP A 466 -54.64 9.32 -21.94
N SER A 467 -54.21 9.58 -20.70
CA SER A 467 -53.73 10.89 -20.22
C SER A 467 -52.20 11.04 -20.27
N GLY A 468 -51.47 10.06 -20.81
CA GLY A 468 -49.99 9.98 -20.74
C GLY A 468 -49.45 9.45 -19.41
N GLU A 469 -50.31 8.97 -18.52
CA GLU A 469 -49.94 8.33 -17.26
C GLU A 469 -49.28 6.95 -17.52
N LYS A 470 -48.21 6.62 -16.77
CA LYS A 470 -47.54 5.33 -16.90
C LYS A 470 -48.29 4.26 -16.10
N LEU A 471 -48.77 3.23 -16.78
CA LEU A 471 -49.55 2.13 -16.22
C LEU A 471 -48.74 0.84 -16.20
N VAL A 472 -48.54 0.25 -15.03
CA VAL A 472 -47.87 -1.05 -14.87
C VAL A 472 -48.90 -2.17 -15.05
N SER A 473 -48.75 -2.96 -16.11
CA SER A 473 -49.70 -4.03 -16.44
C SER A 473 -49.19 -5.44 -16.19
N ALA A 474 -47.87 -5.65 -16.13
CA ALA A 474 -47.28 -6.97 -15.98
C ALA A 474 -45.84 -6.91 -15.42
N MET A 475 -45.36 -8.05 -14.90
CA MET A 475 -43.94 -8.30 -14.62
C MET A 475 -43.34 -9.25 -15.64
N ILE A 476 -42.06 -9.03 -15.99
CA ILE A 476 -41.31 -9.83 -16.96
C ILE A 476 -40.06 -10.39 -16.27
N SER A 477 -39.92 -11.71 -16.28
CA SER A 477 -38.75 -12.40 -15.72
C SER A 477 -37.51 -12.23 -16.60
N ALA A 478 -36.32 -12.58 -16.10
CA ALA A 478 -35.09 -12.55 -16.89
C ALA A 478 -35.11 -13.51 -18.10
N GLU A 479 -35.92 -14.57 -18.04
CA GLU A 479 -36.14 -15.47 -19.18
C GLU A 479 -37.20 -14.93 -20.17
N GLY A 480 -37.87 -13.83 -19.84
CA GLY A 480 -38.99 -13.29 -20.63
C GLY A 480 -40.33 -13.96 -20.34
N GLU A 481 -40.48 -14.68 -19.22
CA GLU A 481 -41.79 -15.13 -18.76
C GLU A 481 -42.59 -13.93 -18.25
N VAL A 482 -43.85 -13.80 -18.67
CA VAL A 482 -44.70 -12.66 -18.35
C VAL A 482 -45.80 -13.08 -17.38
N MET A 483 -45.95 -12.33 -16.28
CA MET A 483 -47.10 -12.41 -15.39
C MET A 483 -47.93 -11.13 -15.49
N GLU A 484 -49.12 -11.24 -16.11
CA GLU A 484 -50.06 -10.13 -16.24
C GLU A 484 -50.80 -9.88 -14.92
N PHE A 485 -50.88 -8.62 -14.52
CA PHE A 485 -51.60 -8.24 -13.32
C PHE A 485 -53.11 -8.31 -13.54
N ARG A 486 -53.83 -8.81 -12.52
CA ARG A 486 -55.30 -8.81 -12.54
C ARG A 486 -55.87 -7.40 -12.43
N LYS A 487 -55.13 -6.48 -11.81
CA LYS A 487 -55.44 -5.05 -11.76
C LYS A 487 -54.21 -4.24 -12.17
N ILE A 488 -54.40 -3.32 -13.11
CA ILE A 488 -53.35 -2.40 -13.55
C ILE A 488 -53.03 -1.43 -12.41
N VAL A 489 -51.74 -1.15 -12.18
CA VAL A 489 -51.27 -0.22 -11.15
C VAL A 489 -50.79 1.07 -11.83
N ARG A 490 -51.21 2.23 -11.30
CA ARG A 490 -50.76 3.54 -11.78
C ARG A 490 -49.41 3.88 -11.14
N ALA A 491 -48.40 4.18 -11.95
CA ALA A 491 -47.10 4.66 -11.46
C ALA A 491 -47.12 6.19 -11.31
N GLU A 492 -48.00 6.67 -10.42
CA GLU A 492 -48.19 8.10 -10.13
C GLU A 492 -47.78 8.42 -8.70
N GLY A 493 -47.28 9.63 -8.48
CA GLY A 493 -46.86 10.09 -7.15
C GLY A 493 -45.45 9.62 -6.77
N ARG A 494 -45.24 9.33 -5.47
CA ARG A 494 -43.92 8.97 -4.94
C ARG A 494 -43.58 7.53 -5.31
N VAL A 495 -42.30 7.27 -5.58
CA VAL A 495 -41.84 5.96 -6.07
C VAL A 495 -42.11 4.85 -5.08
N GLU A 496 -41.90 5.09 -3.80
CA GLU A 496 -42.16 4.14 -2.72
C GLU A 496 -43.64 3.68 -2.66
N ASP A 497 -44.59 4.57 -2.95
CA ASP A 497 -46.02 4.30 -2.80
C ASP A 497 -46.51 3.38 -3.92
N TRP A 498 -46.21 3.72 -5.18
CA TRP A 498 -46.65 2.91 -6.31
C TRP A 498 -45.85 1.61 -6.43
N MET A 499 -44.57 1.57 -6.04
CA MET A 499 -43.81 0.32 -5.97
C MET A 499 -44.37 -0.64 -4.91
N THR A 500 -44.83 -0.10 -3.77
CA THR A 500 -45.55 -0.89 -2.76
C THR A 500 -46.87 -1.43 -3.32
N ALA A 501 -47.61 -0.62 -4.08
CA ALA A 501 -48.82 -1.07 -4.76
C ALA A 501 -48.54 -2.18 -5.80
N VAL A 502 -47.47 -2.06 -6.58
CA VAL A 502 -47.00 -3.09 -7.53
C VAL A 502 -46.65 -4.39 -6.79
N LEU A 503 -45.94 -4.30 -5.65
CA LEU A 503 -45.60 -5.47 -4.83
C LEU A 503 -46.85 -6.19 -4.30
N ASN A 504 -47.81 -5.44 -3.78
CA ASN A 504 -49.06 -5.99 -3.27
C ASN A 504 -49.90 -6.63 -4.39
N GLU A 505 -49.99 -5.97 -5.55
CA GLU A 505 -50.71 -6.49 -6.70
C GLU A 505 -50.05 -7.73 -7.30
N MET A 506 -48.71 -7.79 -7.32
CA MET A 506 -47.96 -8.99 -7.70
C MET A 506 -48.33 -10.18 -6.81
N ARG A 507 -48.28 -10.02 -5.48
CA ARG A 507 -48.65 -11.08 -4.53
C ARG A 507 -50.11 -11.51 -4.70
N ARG A 508 -51.03 -10.54 -4.83
CA ARG A 508 -52.46 -10.79 -5.03
C ARG A 508 -52.73 -11.55 -6.34
N THR A 509 -52.15 -11.09 -7.44
CA THR A 509 -52.27 -11.72 -8.76
C THR A 509 -51.73 -13.15 -8.72
N ASN A 510 -50.53 -13.35 -8.15
CA ASN A 510 -49.91 -14.66 -8.06
C ASN A 510 -50.76 -15.64 -7.23
N ARG A 511 -51.34 -15.19 -6.10
CA ARG A 511 -52.30 -16.00 -5.31
C ARG A 511 -53.52 -16.42 -6.13
N LEU A 512 -54.13 -15.49 -6.89
CA LEU A 512 -55.31 -15.78 -7.71
C LEU A 512 -55.01 -16.76 -8.85
N ILE A 513 -53.89 -16.55 -9.57
CA ILE A 513 -53.45 -17.45 -10.64
C ILE A 513 -53.12 -18.83 -10.07
N THR A 514 -52.47 -18.89 -8.90
CA THR A 514 -52.17 -20.16 -8.22
C THR A 514 -53.43 -20.93 -7.84
N LYS A 515 -54.43 -20.24 -7.28
CA LYS A 515 -55.74 -20.84 -6.98
C LYS A 515 -56.43 -21.39 -8.23
N GLU A 516 -56.44 -20.60 -9.31
CA GLU A 516 -57.04 -21.00 -10.59
C GLU A 516 -56.34 -22.22 -11.18
N ALA A 517 -55.01 -22.24 -11.15
CA ALA A 517 -54.20 -23.37 -11.64
C ALA A 517 -54.47 -24.65 -10.87
N ILE A 518 -54.55 -24.59 -9.53
CA ILE A 518 -54.89 -25.74 -8.68
C ILE A 518 -56.30 -26.24 -9.00
N PHE A 519 -57.27 -25.35 -9.14
CA PHE A 519 -58.67 -25.71 -9.40
C PHE A 519 -58.88 -26.36 -10.78
N ARG A 520 -58.22 -25.82 -11.82
CA ARG A 520 -58.34 -26.31 -13.22
C ARG A 520 -57.36 -27.42 -13.57
N TYR A 521 -56.74 -28.07 -12.59
CA TYR A 521 -55.74 -29.10 -12.85
C TYR A 521 -56.33 -30.29 -13.59
N CYS A 522 -55.83 -30.55 -14.81
CA CYS A 522 -56.28 -31.62 -15.69
C CYS A 522 -57.80 -31.66 -15.92
N GLU A 523 -58.47 -30.49 -15.94
CA GLU A 523 -59.92 -30.39 -16.13
C GLU A 523 -60.33 -30.74 -17.57
N ASP A 524 -59.67 -30.14 -18.57
CA ASP A 524 -60.04 -30.21 -19.99
C ASP A 524 -58.94 -30.80 -20.91
N ARG A 525 -57.73 -31.02 -20.39
CA ARG A 525 -56.54 -31.41 -21.16
C ARG A 525 -55.56 -32.26 -20.36
N SER A 526 -54.54 -32.78 -21.05
CA SER A 526 -53.46 -33.55 -20.42
C SER A 526 -52.68 -32.70 -19.39
N ARG A 527 -52.02 -33.37 -18.44
CA ARG A 527 -51.15 -32.70 -17.46
C ARG A 527 -50.07 -31.85 -18.16
N VAL A 528 -49.46 -32.38 -19.23
CA VAL A 528 -48.37 -31.72 -19.97
C VAL A 528 -48.85 -30.47 -20.70
N ASP A 529 -50.08 -30.48 -21.23
CA ASP A 529 -50.67 -29.31 -21.90
C ASP A 529 -51.21 -28.28 -20.90
N TRP A 530 -51.71 -28.72 -19.73
CA TRP A 530 -52.12 -27.83 -18.64
C TRP A 530 -50.95 -26.98 -18.13
N MET A 531 -49.73 -27.55 -18.05
CA MET A 531 -48.53 -26.81 -17.64
C MET A 531 -48.19 -25.62 -18.56
N LEU A 532 -48.62 -25.64 -19.82
CA LEU A 532 -48.36 -24.54 -20.76
C LEU A 532 -49.28 -23.33 -20.51
N LEU A 533 -50.41 -23.52 -19.84
CA LEU A 533 -51.39 -22.45 -19.59
C LEU A 533 -50.94 -21.44 -18.52
N TYR A 534 -50.11 -21.88 -17.59
CA TYR A 534 -49.72 -21.09 -16.41
C TYR A 534 -48.21 -20.86 -16.36
N GLN A 535 -47.79 -19.85 -15.60
CA GLN A 535 -46.39 -19.54 -15.34
C GLN A 535 -45.72 -20.70 -14.59
N GLY A 536 -44.43 -20.91 -14.84
CA GLY A 536 -43.70 -22.06 -14.32
C GLY A 536 -43.70 -22.16 -12.79
N MET A 537 -43.51 -21.04 -12.09
CA MET A 537 -43.61 -20.99 -10.62
C MET A 537 -44.96 -21.51 -10.09
N VAL A 538 -46.05 -21.09 -10.74
CA VAL A 538 -47.41 -21.50 -10.38
C VAL A 538 -47.61 -22.99 -10.64
N VAL A 539 -47.14 -23.49 -11.78
CA VAL A 539 -47.21 -24.91 -12.14
C VAL A 539 -46.49 -25.79 -11.11
N LEU A 540 -45.32 -25.36 -10.61
CA LEU A 540 -44.57 -26.10 -9.60
C LEU A 540 -45.35 -26.18 -8.28
N ALA A 541 -45.90 -25.06 -7.80
CA ALA A 541 -46.69 -25.04 -6.56
C ALA A 541 -47.98 -25.86 -6.70
N ALA A 542 -48.70 -25.72 -7.81
CA ALA A 542 -49.94 -26.45 -8.04
C ALA A 542 -49.70 -27.97 -8.20
N SER A 543 -48.63 -28.37 -8.88
CA SER A 543 -48.26 -29.79 -9.00
C SER A 543 -47.94 -30.41 -7.64
N GLN A 544 -47.29 -29.67 -6.75
CA GLN A 544 -46.97 -30.12 -5.38
C GLN A 544 -48.21 -30.29 -4.50
N VAL A 545 -49.20 -29.40 -4.64
CA VAL A 545 -50.50 -29.53 -3.94
C VAL A 545 -51.20 -30.81 -4.37
N TRP A 546 -51.27 -31.06 -5.68
CA TRP A 546 -51.89 -32.28 -6.22
C TRP A 546 -51.13 -33.54 -5.85
N TRP A 547 -49.80 -33.52 -5.88
CA TRP A 547 -48.99 -34.64 -5.40
C TRP A 547 -49.25 -34.96 -3.93
N THR A 548 -49.28 -33.93 -3.07
CA THR A 548 -49.58 -34.07 -1.63
C THR A 548 -50.95 -34.73 -1.44
N TRP A 549 -51.98 -34.24 -2.13
CA TRP A 549 -53.34 -34.77 -2.05
C TRP A 549 -53.45 -36.20 -2.60
N GLU A 550 -52.85 -36.49 -3.76
CA GLU A 550 -52.89 -37.82 -4.37
C GLU A 550 -52.23 -38.89 -3.48
N VAL A 551 -51.10 -38.56 -2.85
CA VAL A 551 -50.41 -39.47 -1.91
C VAL A 551 -51.26 -39.72 -0.65
N GLU A 552 -51.87 -38.68 -0.07
CA GLU A 552 -52.75 -38.84 1.09
C GLU A 552 -54.03 -39.64 0.76
N ASP A 553 -54.61 -39.44 -0.43
CA ASP A 553 -55.74 -40.24 -0.91
C ASP A 553 -55.35 -41.73 -1.09
N ILE A 554 -54.12 -42.00 -1.53
CA ILE A 554 -53.59 -43.37 -1.61
C ILE A 554 -53.42 -44.00 -0.23
N PHE A 555 -52.94 -43.26 0.77
CA PHE A 555 -52.91 -43.74 2.15
C PHE A 555 -54.32 -44.07 2.66
N HIS A 556 -55.32 -43.23 2.36
CA HIS A 556 -56.71 -43.53 2.70
C HIS A 556 -57.25 -44.78 1.98
N LYS A 557 -56.91 -44.98 0.69
CA LYS A 557 -57.27 -46.19 -0.07
C LYS A 557 -56.59 -47.44 0.47
N ALA A 558 -55.32 -47.35 0.86
CA ALA A 558 -54.58 -48.42 1.48
C ALA A 558 -55.22 -48.85 2.82
N GLN A 559 -55.63 -47.87 3.65
CA GLN A 559 -56.38 -48.12 4.89
C GLN A 559 -57.75 -48.76 4.63
N LYS A 560 -58.43 -48.41 3.53
CA LYS A 560 -59.69 -49.03 3.08
C LYS A 560 -59.52 -50.44 2.48
N GLY A 561 -58.29 -50.95 2.38
CA GLY A 561 -57.97 -52.34 1.98
C GLY A 561 -57.28 -52.49 0.63
N GLU A 562 -57.07 -51.41 -0.13
CA GLU A 562 -56.38 -51.45 -1.44
C GLU A 562 -54.85 -51.44 -1.30
N LYS A 563 -54.27 -52.54 -0.82
CA LYS A 563 -52.81 -52.63 -0.56
C LYS A 563 -51.91 -52.42 -1.78
N GLN A 564 -52.44 -52.51 -3.00
CA GLN A 564 -51.69 -52.29 -4.25
C GLN A 564 -51.81 -50.84 -4.79
N ALA A 565 -52.57 -49.97 -4.14
CA ALA A 565 -52.82 -48.60 -4.59
C ALA A 565 -51.52 -47.79 -4.75
N MET A 566 -50.55 -47.98 -3.84
CA MET A 566 -49.26 -47.29 -3.92
C MET A 566 -48.44 -47.73 -5.15
N LYS A 567 -48.47 -49.03 -5.47
CA LYS A 567 -47.74 -49.59 -6.63
C LYS A 567 -48.39 -49.22 -7.96
N SER A 568 -49.72 -49.08 -8.03
CA SER A 568 -50.38 -48.56 -9.23
C SER A 568 -50.07 -47.08 -9.45
N TYR A 569 -50.04 -46.28 -8.38
CA TYR A 569 -49.65 -44.88 -8.44
C TYR A 569 -48.19 -44.68 -8.85
N GLY A 570 -47.25 -45.46 -8.30
CA GLY A 570 -45.85 -45.44 -8.74
C GLY A 570 -45.71 -45.68 -10.25
N ARG A 571 -46.47 -46.64 -10.82
CA ARG A 571 -46.52 -46.85 -12.28
C ARG A 571 -47.12 -45.67 -13.06
N LYS A 572 -48.13 -44.99 -12.51
CA LYS A 572 -48.69 -43.76 -13.09
C LYS A 572 -47.63 -42.65 -13.15
N MET A 573 -46.89 -42.43 -12.08
CA MET A 573 -45.83 -41.41 -12.03
C MET A 573 -44.71 -41.68 -13.04
N HIS A 574 -44.26 -42.93 -13.18
CA HIS A 574 -43.27 -43.31 -14.19
C HIS A 574 -43.76 -42.95 -15.61
N ARG A 575 -45.01 -43.27 -15.93
CA ARG A 575 -45.60 -42.95 -17.24
C ARG A 575 -45.71 -41.44 -17.48
N GLN A 576 -46.04 -40.66 -16.46
CA GLN A 576 -46.10 -39.19 -16.56
C GLN A 576 -44.72 -38.56 -16.78
N ILE A 577 -43.68 -39.11 -16.16
CA ILE A 577 -42.28 -38.70 -16.37
C ILE A 577 -41.86 -39.02 -17.82
N ASP A 578 -42.14 -40.22 -18.31
CA ASP A 578 -41.82 -40.61 -19.69
C ASP A 578 -42.52 -39.68 -20.71
N GLU A 579 -43.79 -39.32 -20.46
CA GLU A 579 -44.55 -38.38 -21.29
C GLU A 579 -43.91 -36.98 -21.32
N LEU A 580 -43.46 -36.47 -20.16
CA LEU A 580 -42.74 -35.19 -20.06
C LEU A 580 -41.40 -35.22 -20.81
N VAL A 581 -40.61 -36.29 -20.67
CA VAL A 581 -39.32 -36.43 -21.36
C VAL A 581 -39.51 -36.48 -22.88
N MET A 582 -40.51 -37.21 -23.36
CA MET A 582 -40.88 -37.21 -24.79
C MET A 582 -41.32 -35.83 -25.29
N ARG A 583 -41.96 -35.02 -24.44
CA ARG A 583 -42.34 -33.65 -24.82
C ARG A 583 -41.14 -32.72 -24.91
N ILE A 584 -40.14 -32.87 -24.03
CA ILE A 584 -38.93 -32.02 -23.98
C ILE A 584 -38.07 -32.14 -25.24
N THR A 585 -38.04 -33.33 -25.86
CA THR A 585 -37.29 -33.60 -27.09
C THR A 585 -37.95 -33.02 -28.35
N MET A 586 -39.22 -32.61 -28.26
CA MET A 586 -39.93 -31.92 -29.35
C MET A 586 -39.50 -30.46 -29.46
N PRO A 587 -39.71 -29.81 -30.62
CA PRO A 587 -39.50 -28.38 -30.77
C PRO A 587 -40.40 -27.59 -29.80
N LEU A 588 -39.76 -26.88 -28.88
CA LEU A 588 -40.37 -26.06 -27.84
C LEU A 588 -39.63 -24.72 -27.73
N SER A 589 -40.34 -23.70 -27.23
CA SER A 589 -39.70 -22.44 -26.83
C SER A 589 -38.69 -22.68 -25.72
N LYS A 590 -37.69 -21.79 -25.58
CA LYS A 590 -36.68 -21.90 -24.51
C LYS A 590 -37.34 -21.88 -23.12
N ASN A 591 -38.39 -21.08 -22.93
CA ASN A 591 -39.12 -20.95 -21.66
C ASN A 591 -39.94 -22.19 -21.34
N ASP A 592 -40.69 -22.73 -22.30
CA ASP A 592 -41.49 -23.94 -22.08
C ASP A 592 -40.61 -25.15 -21.80
N ARG A 593 -39.48 -25.27 -22.50
CA ARG A 593 -38.50 -26.33 -22.22
C ARG A 593 -37.95 -26.20 -20.80
N LYS A 594 -37.52 -25.01 -20.39
CA LYS A 594 -37.04 -24.77 -19.02
C LYS A 594 -38.13 -25.09 -18.00
N LYS A 595 -39.41 -24.84 -18.33
CA LYS A 595 -40.56 -25.12 -17.46
C LYS A 595 -40.70 -26.62 -17.22
N TYR A 596 -40.73 -27.41 -18.30
CA TYR A 596 -40.76 -28.86 -18.20
C TYR A 596 -39.54 -29.44 -17.48
N ASN A 597 -38.33 -28.96 -17.81
CA ASN A 597 -37.11 -29.41 -17.12
C ASN A 597 -37.20 -29.18 -15.61
N THR A 598 -37.74 -28.04 -15.20
CA THR A 598 -37.87 -27.67 -13.79
C THR A 598 -38.91 -28.52 -13.05
N VAL A 599 -40.05 -28.79 -13.69
CA VAL A 599 -41.08 -29.69 -13.16
C VAL A 599 -40.55 -31.12 -13.07
N LEU A 600 -39.83 -31.58 -14.10
CA LEU A 600 -39.27 -32.93 -14.15
C LEU A 600 -38.32 -33.20 -12.97
N ILE A 601 -37.49 -32.24 -12.58
CA ILE A 601 -36.61 -32.36 -11.41
C ILE A 601 -37.43 -32.68 -10.14
N ILE A 602 -38.56 -31.98 -9.95
CA ILE A 602 -39.45 -32.19 -8.81
C ILE A 602 -40.18 -33.54 -8.91
N ASP A 603 -40.71 -33.88 -10.08
CA ASP A 603 -41.45 -35.12 -10.31
C ASP A 603 -40.58 -36.37 -10.09
N VAL A 604 -39.32 -36.33 -10.52
CA VAL A 604 -38.38 -37.43 -10.30
C VAL A 604 -38.10 -37.63 -8.81
N HIS A 605 -37.94 -36.54 -8.06
CA HIS A 605 -37.80 -36.60 -6.60
C HIS A 605 -39.07 -37.16 -5.94
N ALA A 606 -40.25 -36.68 -6.34
CA ALA A 606 -41.54 -37.18 -5.85
C ALA A 606 -41.73 -38.68 -6.15
N ARG A 607 -41.31 -39.14 -7.33
CA ARG A 607 -41.29 -40.57 -7.69
C ARG A 607 -40.35 -41.36 -6.78
N ASP A 608 -39.14 -40.86 -6.54
CA ASP A 608 -38.15 -41.55 -5.69
C ASP A 608 -38.65 -41.74 -4.25
N ILE A 609 -39.37 -40.75 -3.72
CA ILE A 609 -40.05 -40.85 -2.43
C ILE A 609 -41.11 -41.96 -2.46
N VAL A 610 -41.99 -41.95 -3.46
CA VAL A 610 -43.06 -42.96 -3.60
C VAL A 610 -42.47 -44.36 -3.77
N ASP A 611 -41.41 -44.53 -4.55
CA ASP A 611 -40.71 -45.79 -4.70
C ASP A 611 -40.06 -46.24 -3.39
N SER A 612 -39.57 -45.29 -2.57
CA SER A 612 -39.10 -45.57 -1.22
C SER A 612 -40.23 -46.05 -0.32
N PHE A 613 -41.40 -45.43 -0.39
CA PHE A 613 -42.58 -45.86 0.38
C PHE A 613 -43.04 -47.26 -0.02
N ILE A 614 -42.99 -47.61 -1.32
CA ILE A 614 -43.28 -48.97 -1.80
C ILE A 614 -42.29 -49.98 -1.24
N ARG A 615 -40.98 -49.67 -1.26
CA ARG A 615 -39.94 -50.56 -0.71
C ARG A 615 -40.03 -50.70 0.81
N GLY A 616 -40.31 -49.60 1.51
CA GLY A 616 -40.44 -49.52 2.96
C GLY A 616 -41.79 -50.01 3.49
N SER A 617 -42.77 -50.26 2.62
CA SER A 617 -44.15 -50.58 2.99
C SER A 617 -44.80 -49.53 3.91
N ILE A 618 -44.54 -48.26 3.62
CA ILE A 618 -45.13 -47.09 4.30
C ILE A 618 -46.57 -46.97 3.81
N LEU A 619 -47.55 -47.04 4.73
CA LEU A 619 -48.98 -47.12 4.39
C LEU A 619 -49.83 -46.10 5.14
N GLU A 620 -49.26 -45.34 6.08
CA GLU A 620 -49.99 -44.34 6.85
C GLU A 620 -49.39 -42.93 6.73
N ALA A 621 -50.27 -41.92 6.66
CA ALA A 621 -49.88 -40.51 6.57
C ALA A 621 -49.22 -39.94 7.85
N ARG A 622 -49.25 -40.69 8.97
CA ARG A 622 -48.58 -40.30 10.23
C ARG A 622 -47.15 -40.81 10.34
N GLU A 623 -46.70 -41.61 9.38
CA GLU A 623 -45.33 -42.12 9.36
C GLU A 623 -44.35 -40.97 9.09
N PHE A 624 -43.21 -41.02 9.77
CA PHE A 624 -42.21 -39.94 9.74
C PHE A 624 -41.67 -39.71 8.32
N GLU A 625 -41.56 -40.77 7.52
CA GLU A 625 -41.13 -40.75 6.14
C GLU A 625 -41.98 -39.82 5.28
N TRP A 626 -43.30 -39.73 5.54
CA TRP A 626 -44.19 -38.77 4.90
C TRP A 626 -44.19 -37.41 5.60
N GLU A 627 -44.25 -37.38 6.93
CA GLU A 627 -44.27 -36.11 7.68
C GLU A 627 -43.02 -35.26 7.48
N SER A 628 -41.88 -35.90 7.22
CA SER A 628 -40.59 -35.25 6.95
C SER A 628 -40.51 -34.59 5.57
N GLN A 629 -41.45 -34.85 4.66
CA GLN A 629 -41.51 -34.21 3.34
C GLN A 629 -42.16 -32.81 3.41
N LEU A 630 -41.80 -31.91 2.49
CA LEU A 630 -42.53 -30.65 2.32
C LEU A 630 -43.87 -30.93 1.64
N ARG A 631 -44.96 -30.66 2.35
CA ARG A 631 -46.32 -30.92 1.90
C ARG A 631 -47.06 -29.62 1.69
N PHE A 632 -47.76 -29.50 0.56
CA PHE A 632 -48.40 -28.27 0.12
C PHE A 632 -49.92 -28.41 0.23
N TYR A 633 -50.56 -27.52 0.98
CA TYR A 633 -52.00 -27.55 1.25
C TYR A 633 -52.64 -26.23 0.85
N TRP A 634 -53.69 -26.28 0.03
CA TRP A 634 -54.58 -25.14 -0.12
C TRP A 634 -55.63 -25.16 1.00
N ASP A 635 -55.44 -24.34 2.03
CA ASP A 635 -56.37 -24.25 3.16
C ASP A 635 -57.53 -23.32 2.80
N ARG A 636 -58.77 -23.82 2.86
CA ARG A 636 -59.99 -23.06 2.46
C ARG A 636 -60.25 -21.82 3.32
N GLU A 637 -59.85 -21.87 4.58
CA GLU A 637 -59.86 -20.75 5.52
C GLU A 637 -58.42 -20.69 6.09
N PRO A 638 -57.61 -19.66 5.82
CA PRO A 638 -57.94 -18.32 5.28
C PRO A 638 -57.96 -18.18 3.73
N ASP A 639 -58.05 -19.28 2.97
CA ASP A 639 -57.94 -19.32 1.49
C ASP A 639 -56.51 -19.04 1.00
N GLU A 640 -55.54 -19.75 1.60
CA GLU A 640 -54.12 -19.59 1.32
C GLU A 640 -53.42 -20.96 1.17
N LEU A 641 -52.38 -20.98 0.34
CA LEU A 641 -51.41 -22.05 0.25
C LEU A 641 -50.48 -22.05 1.48
N ASN A 642 -50.50 -23.13 2.22
CA ASN A 642 -49.62 -23.38 3.36
C ASN A 642 -48.72 -24.59 3.09
N ILE A 643 -47.47 -24.49 3.49
CA ILE A 643 -46.49 -25.57 3.45
C ILE A 643 -46.33 -26.14 4.85
N ARG A 644 -46.42 -27.45 5.00
CA ARG A 644 -46.24 -28.15 6.27
C ARG A 644 -45.09 -29.14 6.16
N GLN A 645 -44.22 -29.15 7.16
CA GLN A 645 -43.14 -30.12 7.29
C GLN A 645 -42.93 -30.42 8.78
N CYS A 646 -43.04 -31.70 9.16
CA CYS A 646 -43.14 -32.14 10.55
C CYS A 646 -44.14 -31.26 11.33
N THR A 647 -43.68 -30.59 12.39
CA THR A 647 -44.50 -29.70 13.23
C THR A 647 -44.58 -28.27 12.71
N GLY A 648 -43.77 -27.91 11.71
CA GLY A 648 -43.72 -26.56 11.14
C GLY A 648 -44.84 -26.32 10.13
N THR A 649 -45.46 -25.14 10.19
CA THR A 649 -46.41 -24.64 9.19
C THR A 649 -45.93 -23.27 8.73
N PHE A 650 -45.81 -23.09 7.41
CA PHE A 650 -45.28 -21.89 6.78
C PHE A 650 -46.26 -21.41 5.72
N GLY A 651 -46.62 -20.12 5.74
CA GLY A 651 -47.44 -19.52 4.69
C GLY A 651 -46.62 -19.32 3.41
N TYR A 652 -47.21 -19.60 2.25
CA TYR A 652 -46.58 -19.31 0.96
C TYR A 652 -46.46 -17.79 0.74
N GLY A 653 -45.30 -17.32 0.30
CA GLY A 653 -45.02 -15.88 0.18
C GLY A 653 -45.65 -15.18 -1.03
N TYR A 654 -46.02 -15.94 -2.07
CA TYR A 654 -46.53 -15.43 -3.35
C TYR A 654 -45.62 -14.42 -4.06
N GLU A 655 -44.33 -14.43 -3.76
CA GLU A 655 -43.34 -13.56 -4.39
C GLU A 655 -43.02 -14.07 -5.81
N TYR A 656 -43.38 -13.33 -6.87
CA TYR A 656 -43.12 -13.80 -8.23
C TYR A 656 -41.62 -13.71 -8.56
N MET A 657 -41.04 -14.84 -8.97
CA MET A 657 -39.61 -14.96 -9.31
C MET A 657 -39.39 -15.50 -10.73
N GLY A 658 -40.43 -15.54 -11.56
CA GLY A 658 -40.35 -16.19 -12.87
C GLY A 658 -39.85 -17.64 -12.80
N LEU A 659 -39.24 -18.10 -13.88
CA LEU A 659 -38.78 -19.48 -14.02
C LEU A 659 -37.29 -19.62 -13.65
N ASN A 660 -36.98 -19.36 -12.38
CA ASN A 660 -35.61 -19.37 -11.86
C ASN A 660 -35.05 -20.79 -11.55
N GLY A 661 -35.37 -21.80 -12.37
CA GLY A 661 -34.93 -23.19 -12.22
C GLY A 661 -35.18 -23.82 -10.84
N ARG A 662 -34.82 -25.10 -10.66
CA ARG A 662 -34.83 -25.77 -9.36
C ARG A 662 -33.52 -26.52 -9.15
N LEU A 663 -33.06 -26.57 -7.91
CA LEU A 663 -31.94 -27.42 -7.55
C LEU A 663 -32.40 -28.89 -7.59
N VAL A 664 -31.51 -29.79 -7.98
CA VAL A 664 -31.78 -31.23 -7.88
C VAL A 664 -31.86 -31.62 -6.41
N ILE A 665 -33.00 -32.16 -6.00
CA ILE A 665 -33.26 -32.56 -4.61
C ILE A 665 -32.68 -33.96 -4.40
N THR A 666 -31.80 -34.08 -3.41
CA THR A 666 -31.19 -35.34 -2.97
C THR A 666 -31.56 -35.61 -1.51
N PRO A 667 -31.36 -36.83 -0.99
CA PRO A 667 -31.56 -37.11 0.44
C PRO A 667 -30.75 -36.20 1.37
N LEU A 668 -29.61 -35.66 0.91
CA LEU A 668 -28.84 -34.67 1.66
C LEU A 668 -29.57 -33.31 1.68
N THR A 669 -30.10 -32.87 0.54
CA THR A 669 -30.91 -31.66 0.40
C THR A 669 -32.15 -31.73 1.28
N ASP A 670 -32.84 -32.87 1.32
CA ASP A 670 -34.03 -33.07 2.17
C ASP A 670 -33.71 -32.93 3.65
N ARG A 671 -32.58 -33.48 4.09
CA ARG A 671 -32.11 -33.32 5.47
C ARG A 671 -31.80 -31.87 5.80
N ILE A 672 -31.24 -31.12 4.87
CA ILE A 672 -31.01 -29.68 5.04
C ILE A 672 -32.37 -28.98 5.14
N TYR A 673 -33.31 -29.24 4.23
CA TYR A 673 -34.66 -28.67 4.27
C TYR A 673 -35.34 -28.90 5.60
N LEU A 674 -35.39 -30.16 6.05
CA LEU A 674 -35.97 -30.55 7.32
C LEU A 674 -35.31 -29.82 8.51
N THR A 675 -33.98 -29.69 8.50
CA THR A 675 -33.28 -29.03 9.61
C THR A 675 -33.51 -27.52 9.61
N LEU A 676 -33.56 -26.90 8.43
CA LEU A 676 -33.80 -25.46 8.28
C LEU A 676 -35.25 -25.10 8.64
N THR A 677 -36.24 -25.84 8.15
CA THR A 677 -37.64 -25.60 8.52
C THR A 677 -37.88 -25.87 10.00
N GLN A 678 -37.25 -26.90 10.58
CA GLN A 678 -37.31 -27.11 12.03
C GLN A 678 -36.67 -25.94 12.80
N ALA A 679 -35.55 -25.38 12.34
CA ALA A 679 -34.92 -24.22 12.96
C ALA A 679 -35.86 -23.00 12.95
N LEU A 680 -36.50 -22.74 11.80
CA LEU A 680 -37.47 -21.65 11.67
C LEU A 680 -38.69 -21.85 12.59
N SER A 681 -39.18 -23.08 12.76
CA SER A 681 -40.28 -23.36 13.70
C SER A 681 -39.91 -23.09 15.16
N MET A 682 -38.61 -23.02 15.47
CA MET A 682 -38.05 -22.68 16.78
C MET A 682 -37.60 -21.21 16.87
N TYR A 683 -37.89 -20.39 15.84
CA TYR A 683 -37.41 -19.00 15.71
C TYR A 683 -35.87 -18.88 15.80
N LEU A 684 -35.15 -19.89 15.28
CA LEU A 684 -33.69 -19.91 15.16
C LEU A 684 -33.29 -19.76 13.70
N GLY A 685 -32.09 -19.23 13.48
CA GLY A 685 -31.47 -19.24 12.16
C GLY A 685 -30.92 -20.62 11.79
N GLY A 686 -30.57 -20.82 10.52
CA GLY A 686 -29.89 -22.04 10.06
C GLY A 686 -28.41 -21.79 9.72
N ALA A 687 -27.53 -22.70 10.12
CA ALA A 687 -26.10 -22.63 9.81
C ALA A 687 -25.59 -23.85 9.03
N PRO A 688 -25.82 -23.94 7.70
CA PRO A 688 -25.17 -24.92 6.86
C PRO A 688 -23.64 -24.73 6.81
N ALA A 689 -22.91 -25.74 7.26
CA ALA A 689 -21.45 -25.78 7.31
C ALA A 689 -20.92 -26.99 6.55
N GLY A 690 -19.92 -26.78 5.69
CA GLY A 690 -19.32 -27.85 4.89
C GLY A 690 -18.35 -27.33 3.83
N PRO A 691 -17.63 -28.21 3.10
CA PRO A 691 -16.64 -27.81 2.09
C PRO A 691 -17.20 -26.86 1.01
N ALA A 692 -16.33 -26.08 0.37
CA ALA A 692 -16.75 -25.20 -0.72
C ALA A 692 -17.34 -26.01 -1.90
N GLY A 693 -18.38 -25.48 -2.54
CA GLY A 693 -18.99 -26.13 -3.71
C GLY A 693 -19.94 -27.29 -3.42
N THR A 694 -20.34 -27.52 -2.17
CA THR A 694 -21.32 -28.55 -1.79
C THR A 694 -22.78 -28.11 -1.88
N GLY A 695 -23.07 -26.93 -2.44
CA GLY A 695 -24.45 -26.48 -2.67
C GLY A 695 -25.16 -25.86 -1.46
N LYS A 696 -24.42 -25.36 -0.45
CA LYS A 696 -24.98 -24.82 0.80
C LYS A 696 -25.91 -23.63 0.57
N THR A 697 -25.40 -22.60 -0.11
CA THR A 697 -26.12 -21.36 -0.42
C THR A 697 -27.26 -21.65 -1.39
N GLU A 698 -27.03 -22.51 -2.38
CA GLU A 698 -28.01 -22.91 -3.38
C GLU A 698 -29.18 -23.70 -2.76
N THR A 699 -28.92 -24.53 -1.75
CA THR A 699 -29.96 -25.28 -1.02
C THR A 699 -30.86 -24.33 -0.23
N THR A 700 -30.28 -23.38 0.52
CA THR A 700 -31.08 -22.36 1.25
C THR A 700 -31.92 -21.52 0.28
N LYS A 701 -31.34 -21.12 -0.85
CA LYS A 701 -32.05 -20.36 -1.89
C LYS A 701 -33.18 -21.19 -2.52
N ASP A 702 -32.97 -22.47 -2.80
CA ASP A 702 -34.01 -23.33 -3.36
C ASP A 702 -35.14 -23.61 -2.38
N LEU A 703 -34.87 -23.70 -1.07
CA LEU A 703 -35.91 -23.77 -0.05
C LEU A 703 -36.77 -22.49 -0.02
N ALA A 704 -36.15 -21.31 -0.06
CA ALA A 704 -36.88 -20.04 -0.11
C ALA A 704 -37.78 -19.94 -1.35
N LYS A 705 -37.28 -20.37 -2.51
CA LYS A 705 -38.07 -20.49 -3.75
C LYS A 705 -39.26 -21.45 -3.58
N ALA A 706 -39.07 -22.56 -2.86
CA ALA A 706 -40.13 -23.53 -2.59
C ALA A 706 -41.27 -22.91 -1.76
N LEU A 707 -40.92 -21.98 -0.86
CA LEU A 707 -41.87 -21.24 -0.02
C LEU A 707 -42.40 -19.96 -0.70
N GLY A 708 -41.92 -19.62 -1.90
CA GLY A 708 -42.30 -18.39 -2.60
C GLY A 708 -41.85 -17.12 -1.88
N LEU A 709 -40.67 -17.14 -1.23
CA LEU A 709 -40.09 -16.02 -0.49
C LEU A 709 -38.80 -15.48 -1.13
N LEU A 710 -38.62 -14.15 -1.11
CA LEU A 710 -37.39 -13.52 -1.57
C LEU A 710 -36.20 -13.97 -0.70
N CYS A 711 -35.12 -14.44 -1.33
CA CYS A 711 -33.87 -14.78 -0.64
C CYS A 711 -32.74 -13.88 -1.14
N VAL A 712 -32.28 -12.99 -0.25
CA VAL A 712 -31.15 -12.10 -0.49
C VAL A 712 -29.88 -12.79 -0.02
N VAL A 713 -28.93 -12.97 -0.93
CA VAL A 713 -27.63 -13.59 -0.65
C VAL A 713 -26.58 -12.49 -0.56
N THR A 714 -25.97 -12.35 0.61
CA THR A 714 -24.91 -11.35 0.85
C THR A 714 -23.60 -12.06 1.11
N ASN A 715 -22.57 -11.78 0.32
CA ASN A 715 -21.23 -12.31 0.56
C ASN A 715 -20.52 -11.48 1.63
N CYS A 716 -20.07 -12.10 2.72
CA CYS A 716 -19.44 -11.42 3.83
C CYS A 716 -17.92 -11.29 3.63
N GLY A 717 -17.43 -10.04 3.68
CA GLY A 717 -16.00 -9.72 3.65
C GLY A 717 -15.47 -9.29 5.02
N GLU A 718 -14.13 -9.21 5.15
CA GLU A 718 -13.46 -8.76 6.37
C GLU A 718 -13.81 -7.32 6.76
N GLY A 719 -14.11 -6.46 5.78
CA GLY A 719 -14.48 -5.05 5.99
C GLY A 719 -15.97 -4.80 6.26
N MET A 720 -16.77 -5.84 6.53
CA MET A 720 -18.22 -5.70 6.72
C MET A 720 -18.55 -5.15 8.12
N ASP A 721 -19.16 -3.97 8.19
CA ASP A 721 -19.50 -3.27 9.44
C ASP A 721 -20.88 -3.71 9.98
N TYR A 722 -21.05 -3.67 11.31
CA TYR A 722 -22.32 -4.02 11.99
C TYR A 722 -23.48 -3.13 11.56
N LYS A 723 -23.20 -1.87 11.17
CA LYS A 723 -24.23 -0.95 10.65
C LYS A 723 -24.77 -1.39 9.29
N ALA A 724 -23.89 -1.89 8.41
CA ALA A 724 -24.30 -2.41 7.11
C ALA A 724 -25.16 -3.67 7.28
N VAL A 725 -24.75 -4.58 8.18
CA VAL A 725 -25.55 -5.79 8.50
C VAL A 725 -26.89 -5.40 9.14
N GLY A 726 -26.91 -4.42 10.04
CA GLY A 726 -28.12 -3.88 10.65
C GLY A 726 -29.11 -3.34 9.61
N LYS A 727 -28.64 -2.58 8.61
CA LYS A 727 -29.48 -2.12 7.49
C LYS A 727 -30.09 -3.29 6.71
N ILE A 728 -29.29 -4.32 6.41
CA ILE A 728 -29.79 -5.52 5.73
C ILE A 728 -30.84 -6.24 6.58
N PHE A 729 -30.60 -6.43 7.87
CA PHE A 729 -31.58 -7.05 8.77
C PHE A 729 -32.89 -6.26 8.88
N SER A 730 -32.82 -4.93 8.92
CA SER A 730 -34.00 -4.08 8.88
C SER A 730 -34.82 -4.32 7.61
N GLY A 731 -34.15 -4.35 6.44
CA GLY A 731 -34.81 -4.68 5.17
C GLY A 731 -35.42 -6.08 5.15
N LEU A 732 -34.72 -7.09 5.66
CA LEU A 732 -35.21 -8.48 5.72
C LEU A 732 -36.43 -8.62 6.64
N ALA A 733 -36.38 -8.01 7.83
CA ALA A 733 -37.45 -8.05 8.83
C ALA A 733 -38.73 -7.38 8.31
N GLN A 734 -38.61 -6.22 7.66
CA GLN A 734 -39.75 -5.49 7.10
C GLN A 734 -40.30 -6.14 5.82
N CYS A 735 -39.45 -6.80 5.01
CA CYS A 735 -39.90 -7.49 3.78
C CYS A 735 -40.52 -8.87 4.03
N GLY A 736 -40.20 -9.52 5.16
CA GLY A 736 -40.43 -10.96 5.35
C GLY A 736 -39.54 -11.82 4.46
N ALA A 737 -38.35 -11.31 4.13
CA ALA A 737 -37.41 -11.97 3.23
C ALA A 737 -36.40 -12.83 3.99
N TRP A 738 -35.75 -13.74 3.28
CA TRP A 738 -34.69 -14.58 3.82
C TRP A 738 -33.33 -13.97 3.50
N GLY A 739 -32.47 -13.86 4.51
CA GLY A 739 -31.07 -13.45 4.34
C GLY A 739 -30.15 -14.65 4.42
N CYS A 740 -29.39 -14.92 3.36
CA CYS A 740 -28.32 -15.92 3.37
C CYS A 740 -26.96 -15.21 3.34
N PHE A 741 -26.25 -15.23 4.46
CA PHE A 741 -24.96 -14.59 4.62
C PHE A 741 -23.85 -15.60 4.31
N ASP A 742 -23.24 -15.45 3.13
CA ASP A 742 -22.20 -16.35 2.65
C ASP A 742 -20.83 -16.00 3.22
N GLU A 743 -20.05 -17.02 3.53
CA GLU A 743 -18.74 -16.90 4.19
C GLU A 743 -18.79 -16.05 5.48
N PHE A 744 -19.85 -16.19 6.27
CA PHE A 744 -20.11 -15.38 7.48
C PHE A 744 -18.96 -15.38 8.50
N ASN A 745 -18.14 -16.43 8.49
CA ASN A 745 -16.96 -16.56 9.32
C ASN A 745 -15.69 -15.84 8.78
N ARG A 746 -15.85 -14.93 7.82
CA ARG A 746 -14.84 -13.92 7.45
C ARG A 746 -15.00 -12.59 8.18
N ILE A 747 -16.13 -12.37 8.84
CA ILE A 747 -16.36 -11.17 9.64
C ILE A 747 -15.51 -11.25 10.90
N ASP A 748 -14.96 -10.11 11.31
CA ASP A 748 -14.19 -10.01 12.54
C ASP A 748 -15.02 -10.40 13.78
N ALA A 749 -14.37 -11.07 14.73
CA ALA A 749 -15.04 -11.57 15.93
C ALA A 749 -15.69 -10.47 16.79
N SER A 750 -15.11 -9.26 16.80
CA SER A 750 -15.67 -8.12 17.54
C SER A 750 -17.01 -7.65 16.94
N VAL A 751 -17.10 -7.61 15.61
CA VAL A 751 -18.31 -7.24 14.86
C VAL A 751 -19.38 -8.31 14.99
N LEU A 752 -18.99 -9.59 14.93
CA LEU A 752 -19.90 -10.73 15.14
C LEU A 752 -20.61 -10.69 16.49
N SER A 753 -19.95 -10.20 17.54
CA SER A 753 -20.55 -10.04 18.86
C SER A 753 -21.71 -9.04 18.87
N VAL A 754 -21.54 -7.91 18.17
CA VAL A 754 -22.61 -6.90 18.01
C VAL A 754 -23.76 -7.45 17.17
N ILE A 755 -23.45 -8.14 16.07
CA ILE A 755 -24.44 -8.80 15.21
C ILE A 755 -25.25 -9.84 16.00
N SER A 756 -24.64 -10.56 16.94
CA SER A 756 -25.35 -11.49 17.83
C SER A 756 -26.46 -10.79 18.62
N SER A 757 -26.20 -9.57 19.12
CA SER A 757 -27.20 -8.77 19.85
C SER A 757 -28.35 -8.33 18.94
N GLN A 758 -28.04 -7.94 17.71
CA GLN A 758 -29.04 -7.58 16.69
C GLN A 758 -29.97 -8.76 16.37
N ILE A 759 -29.39 -9.94 16.09
CA ILE A 759 -30.18 -11.15 15.80
C ILE A 759 -31.01 -11.57 17.01
N GLN A 760 -30.47 -11.46 18.24
CA GLN A 760 -31.22 -11.77 19.46
C GLN A 760 -32.44 -10.85 19.64
N THR A 761 -32.29 -9.55 19.36
CA THR A 761 -33.40 -8.59 19.39
C THR A 761 -34.52 -9.00 18.44
N ILE A 762 -34.17 -9.37 17.20
CA ILE A 762 -35.14 -9.81 16.20
C ILE A 762 -35.80 -11.14 16.60
N ARG A 763 -35.02 -12.09 17.10
CA ARG A 763 -35.51 -13.37 17.60
C ARG A 763 -36.53 -13.18 18.73
N ASN A 764 -36.24 -12.30 19.69
CA ASN A 764 -37.17 -12.01 20.79
C ASN A 764 -38.49 -11.43 20.25
N ALA A 765 -38.43 -10.53 19.26
CA ALA A 765 -39.62 -9.99 18.62
C ALA A 765 -40.45 -11.06 17.90
N LEU A 766 -39.80 -12.03 17.24
CA LEU A 766 -40.46 -13.19 16.61
C LEU A 766 -41.12 -14.12 17.64
N ILE A 767 -40.43 -14.43 18.75
CA ILE A 767 -40.97 -15.28 19.83
C ILE A 767 -42.21 -14.64 20.45
N HIS A 768 -42.20 -13.32 20.64
CA HIS A 768 -43.33 -12.56 21.18
C HIS A 768 -44.41 -12.23 20.12
N GLN A 769 -44.20 -12.64 18.86
CA GLN A 769 -45.13 -12.39 17.74
C GLN A 769 -45.50 -10.92 17.59
N LEU A 770 -44.52 -10.02 17.77
CA LEU A 770 -44.72 -8.58 17.60
C LEU A 770 -44.87 -8.22 16.12
N THR A 771 -45.73 -7.25 15.81
CA THR A 771 -45.89 -6.69 14.45
C THR A 771 -44.97 -5.50 14.19
N THR A 772 -44.56 -4.78 15.25
CA THR A 772 -43.55 -3.72 15.24
C THR A 772 -42.61 -3.89 16.43
N PHE A 773 -41.35 -3.50 16.28
CA PHE A 773 -40.37 -3.57 17.36
C PHE A 773 -39.26 -2.53 17.18
N GLN A 774 -38.57 -2.23 18.27
CA GLN A 774 -37.42 -1.32 18.28
C GLN A 774 -36.15 -2.05 17.82
N PHE A 775 -35.51 -1.57 16.76
CA PHE A 775 -34.28 -2.12 16.21
C PHE A 775 -33.31 -0.99 15.85
N GLU A 776 -32.06 -1.05 16.33
CA GLU A 776 -31.01 -0.05 16.07
C GLU A 776 -31.45 1.42 16.34
N GLY A 777 -32.35 1.62 17.32
CA GLY A 777 -32.86 2.96 17.68
C GLY A 777 -34.04 3.46 16.84
N GLN A 778 -34.59 2.64 15.92
CA GLN A 778 -35.79 2.95 15.16
C GLN A 778 -36.90 1.91 15.38
N GLU A 779 -38.16 2.33 15.33
CA GLU A 779 -39.30 1.41 15.34
C GLU A 779 -39.57 0.92 13.91
N ILE A 780 -39.51 -0.40 13.69
CA ILE A 780 -39.69 -1.03 12.37
C ILE A 780 -40.78 -2.10 12.41
N SER A 781 -41.43 -2.35 11.27
CA SER A 781 -42.37 -3.46 11.12
C SER A 781 -41.66 -4.81 11.02
N LEU A 782 -42.30 -5.87 11.52
CA LEU A 782 -41.79 -7.23 11.48
C LEU A 782 -42.76 -8.16 10.75
N ASP A 783 -42.27 -8.84 9.71
CA ASP A 783 -42.97 -9.94 9.06
C ASP A 783 -42.40 -11.27 9.57
N SER A 784 -43.25 -12.12 10.14
CA SER A 784 -42.86 -13.37 10.78
C SER A 784 -42.27 -14.42 9.83
N ARG A 785 -42.37 -14.22 8.51
CA ARG A 785 -41.80 -15.11 7.48
C ARG A 785 -40.30 -14.93 7.28
N MET A 786 -39.70 -13.90 7.89
CA MET A 786 -38.27 -13.64 7.78
C MET A 786 -37.43 -14.83 8.27
N GLY A 787 -36.27 -15.02 7.65
CA GLY A 787 -35.34 -16.08 8.02
C GLY A 787 -33.90 -15.62 7.87
N ILE A 788 -33.04 -15.98 8.83
CA ILE A 788 -31.61 -15.66 8.78
C ILE A 788 -30.82 -16.96 8.68
N PHE A 789 -29.98 -17.05 7.65
CA PHE A 789 -29.14 -18.20 7.38
C PHE A 789 -27.70 -17.77 7.19
N ILE A 790 -26.78 -18.56 7.71
CA ILE A 790 -25.34 -18.32 7.55
C ILE A 790 -24.70 -19.55 6.93
N THR A 791 -23.79 -19.35 5.97
CA THR A 791 -23.01 -20.45 5.41
C THR A 791 -21.55 -20.31 5.80
N MET A 792 -20.95 -21.45 6.16
CA MET A 792 -19.56 -21.52 6.60
C MET A 792 -18.84 -22.60 5.81
N ASN A 793 -17.57 -22.36 5.45
CA ASN A 793 -16.68 -23.47 5.09
C ASN A 793 -15.54 -23.56 6.13
N PRO A 794 -15.63 -24.52 7.07
CA PRO A 794 -14.58 -24.76 8.06
C PRO A 794 -13.24 -25.16 7.41
N GLY A 795 -12.12 -24.86 8.06
CA GLY A 795 -10.78 -25.38 7.69
C GLY A 795 -10.05 -24.67 6.54
N TYR A 796 -10.50 -23.49 6.12
CA TYR A 796 -9.86 -22.67 5.08
C TYR A 796 -9.15 -21.49 5.73
N ALA A 797 -7.97 -21.12 5.21
CA ALA A 797 -7.17 -20.02 5.75
C ALA A 797 -7.94 -18.69 5.75
N GLY A 798 -7.73 -17.85 6.77
CA GLY A 798 -8.38 -16.54 6.92
C GLY A 798 -9.84 -16.59 7.42
N ARG A 799 -10.24 -17.66 8.12
CA ARG A 799 -11.59 -17.81 8.66
C ARG A 799 -11.57 -17.94 10.18
N THR A 800 -12.44 -17.19 10.85
CA THR A 800 -12.60 -17.19 12.30
C THR A 800 -13.54 -18.31 12.75
N GLU A 801 -13.39 -18.76 14.00
CA GLU A 801 -14.45 -19.55 14.63
C GLU A 801 -15.56 -18.62 15.11
N LEU A 802 -16.81 -19.05 14.95
CA LEU A 802 -17.94 -18.25 15.42
C LEU A 802 -17.95 -18.17 16.97
N PRO A 803 -18.23 -16.99 17.55
CA PRO A 803 -18.48 -16.86 18.98
C PRO A 803 -19.63 -17.76 19.46
N GLU A 804 -19.57 -18.26 20.70
CA GLU A 804 -20.63 -19.09 21.28
C GLU A 804 -21.99 -18.40 21.35
N SER A 805 -22.01 -17.07 21.57
CA SER A 805 -23.22 -16.25 21.53
C SER A 805 -23.94 -16.33 20.18
N VAL A 806 -23.18 -16.30 19.09
CA VAL A 806 -23.71 -16.45 17.73
C VAL A 806 -24.14 -17.89 17.51
N LYS A 807 -23.32 -18.89 17.86
CA LYS A 807 -23.67 -20.31 17.67
C LYS A 807 -25.01 -20.67 18.32
N ALA A 808 -25.33 -20.11 19.48
CA ALA A 808 -26.60 -20.35 20.18
C ALA A 808 -27.85 -19.84 19.44
N LEU A 809 -27.69 -18.93 18.47
CA LEU A 809 -28.78 -18.36 17.67
C LEU A 809 -29.09 -19.17 16.40
N PHE A 810 -28.22 -20.11 16.04
CA PHE A 810 -28.31 -20.88 14.81
C PHE A 810 -28.33 -22.38 15.07
N ARG A 811 -29.12 -23.11 14.29
CA ARG A 811 -29.08 -24.56 14.24
C ARG A 811 -28.01 -25.02 13.24
N PRO A 812 -26.95 -25.74 13.65
CA PRO A 812 -25.91 -26.19 12.73
C PRO A 812 -26.41 -27.31 11.82
N VAL A 813 -26.00 -27.29 10.56
CA VAL A 813 -26.28 -28.34 9.56
C VAL A 813 -24.98 -28.73 8.88
N VAL A 814 -24.56 -29.99 9.03
CA VAL A 814 -23.33 -30.47 8.38
C VAL A 814 -23.65 -30.93 6.95
N VAL A 815 -23.09 -30.24 5.97
CA VAL A 815 -23.26 -30.54 4.55
C VAL A 815 -22.03 -31.28 4.03
N ILE A 816 -22.19 -32.58 3.82
CA ILE A 816 -21.16 -33.45 3.23
C ILE A 816 -21.19 -33.39 1.70
N VAL A 817 -20.26 -34.08 1.05
CA VAL A 817 -20.23 -34.19 -0.42
C VAL A 817 -21.51 -34.89 -0.90
N PRO A 818 -22.28 -34.29 -1.82
CA PRO A 818 -23.53 -34.87 -2.31
C PRO A 818 -23.29 -36.10 -3.20
N ASP A 819 -24.32 -36.92 -3.37
CA ASP A 819 -24.28 -38.03 -4.32
C ASP A 819 -24.34 -37.50 -5.76
N LEU A 820 -23.16 -37.50 -6.41
CA LEU A 820 -22.99 -37.02 -7.77
C LEU A 820 -23.76 -37.87 -8.79
N GLN A 821 -24.00 -39.16 -8.51
CA GLN A 821 -24.64 -40.06 -9.48
C GLN A 821 -26.11 -39.70 -9.63
N GLN A 822 -26.83 -39.52 -8.51
CA GLN A 822 -28.24 -39.14 -8.54
C GLN A 822 -28.42 -37.78 -9.21
N ILE A 823 -27.53 -36.81 -8.93
CA ILE A 823 -27.58 -35.49 -9.56
C ILE A 823 -27.36 -35.59 -11.08
N CYS A 824 -26.36 -36.38 -11.51
CA CYS A 824 -26.10 -36.59 -12.94
C CYS A 824 -27.28 -37.27 -13.64
N GLU A 825 -27.91 -38.26 -13.01
CA GLU A 825 -29.08 -38.96 -13.54
C GLU A 825 -30.24 -37.98 -13.79
N ILE A 826 -30.59 -37.18 -12.79
CA ILE A 826 -31.71 -36.22 -12.89
C ILE A 826 -31.41 -35.13 -13.93
N MET A 827 -30.18 -34.63 -13.97
CA MET A 827 -29.77 -33.65 -14.97
C MET A 827 -29.81 -34.22 -16.39
N LEU A 828 -29.34 -35.45 -16.61
CA LEU A 828 -29.43 -36.11 -17.92
C LEU A 828 -30.89 -36.30 -18.35
N PHE A 829 -31.78 -36.71 -17.45
CA PHE A 829 -33.22 -36.77 -17.73
C PHE A 829 -33.77 -35.41 -18.16
N SER A 830 -33.37 -34.34 -17.48
CA SER A 830 -33.78 -32.97 -17.83
C SER A 830 -33.23 -32.47 -19.17
N GLU A 831 -32.15 -33.07 -19.66
CA GLU A 831 -31.59 -32.78 -20.98
C GLU A 831 -32.15 -33.70 -22.09
N GLY A 832 -33.09 -34.60 -21.75
CA GLY A 832 -33.80 -35.45 -22.71
C GLY A 832 -33.17 -36.82 -22.95
N PHE A 833 -32.32 -37.31 -22.03
CA PHE A 833 -31.73 -38.64 -22.09
C PHE A 833 -32.66 -39.68 -21.44
N LEU A 834 -32.97 -40.76 -22.16
CA LEU A 834 -33.78 -41.88 -21.65
C LEU A 834 -32.92 -42.90 -20.88
N GLU A 835 -31.67 -43.14 -21.29
CA GLU A 835 -30.73 -44.06 -20.62
C GLU A 835 -29.92 -43.38 -19.49
N ALA A 836 -30.43 -42.27 -18.96
CA ALA A 836 -29.76 -41.40 -18.00
C ALA A 836 -29.15 -42.13 -16.80
N LYS A 837 -29.83 -43.15 -16.25
CA LYS A 837 -29.35 -43.92 -15.10
C LYS A 837 -28.05 -44.68 -15.37
N THR A 838 -27.94 -45.34 -16.51
CA THR A 838 -26.74 -46.09 -16.91
C THR A 838 -25.60 -45.12 -17.22
N LEU A 839 -25.91 -44.05 -17.93
CA LEU A 839 -24.97 -43.02 -18.36
C LEU A 839 -24.39 -42.23 -17.18
N ALA A 840 -25.23 -41.85 -16.20
CA ALA A 840 -24.81 -41.18 -14.98
C ALA A 840 -23.79 -42.03 -14.19
N LYS A 841 -24.02 -43.34 -14.06
CA LYS A 841 -23.09 -44.25 -13.40
C LYS A 841 -21.74 -44.31 -14.12
N LYS A 842 -21.73 -44.40 -15.45
CA LYS A 842 -20.48 -44.39 -16.24
C LYS A 842 -19.71 -43.08 -16.05
N MET A 843 -20.41 -41.95 -16.08
CA MET A 843 -19.82 -40.62 -15.91
C MET A 843 -19.20 -40.40 -14.53
N THR A 844 -19.90 -40.77 -13.46
CA THR A 844 -19.36 -40.61 -12.10
C THR A 844 -18.19 -41.55 -11.82
N VAL A 845 -18.23 -42.78 -12.36
CA VAL A 845 -17.08 -43.69 -12.31
C VAL A 845 -15.89 -43.11 -13.07
N LEU A 846 -16.09 -42.55 -14.27
CA LEU A 846 -15.01 -41.90 -15.02
C LEU A 846 -14.34 -40.79 -14.20
N TYR A 847 -15.13 -39.89 -13.59
CA TYR A 847 -14.58 -38.77 -12.82
C TYR A 847 -13.90 -39.23 -11.53
N LYS A 848 -14.43 -40.29 -10.89
CA LYS A 848 -13.78 -40.90 -9.72
C LYS A 848 -12.42 -41.48 -10.12
N LEU A 849 -12.36 -42.26 -11.19
CA LEU A 849 -11.12 -42.86 -11.70
C LEU A 849 -10.13 -41.79 -12.17
N ALA A 850 -10.60 -40.77 -12.89
CA ALA A 850 -9.77 -39.66 -13.34
C ALA A 850 -9.12 -38.92 -12.15
N ARG A 851 -9.89 -38.68 -11.07
CA ARG A 851 -9.35 -38.06 -9.84
C ARG A 851 -8.31 -38.93 -9.12
N GLU A 852 -8.45 -40.25 -9.20
CA GLU A 852 -7.57 -41.21 -8.52
C GLU A 852 -6.31 -41.56 -9.33
N GLN A 853 -6.40 -41.56 -10.66
CA GLN A 853 -5.34 -42.02 -11.56
C GLN A 853 -4.56 -40.92 -12.29
N LEU A 854 -5.15 -39.75 -12.53
CA LEU A 854 -4.46 -38.64 -13.18
C LEU A 854 -3.54 -37.91 -12.20
N SER A 855 -2.58 -37.15 -12.73
CA SER A 855 -1.67 -36.35 -11.91
C SER A 855 -2.42 -35.30 -11.06
N LYS A 856 -1.90 -35.01 -9.86
CA LYS A 856 -2.51 -34.01 -8.96
C LYS A 856 -2.13 -32.59 -9.39
N GLN A 857 -2.97 -31.99 -10.22
CA GLN A 857 -2.82 -30.60 -10.65
C GLN A 857 -3.78 -29.67 -9.90
N TYR A 858 -3.33 -28.45 -9.57
CA TYR A 858 -4.18 -27.45 -8.88
C TYR A 858 -5.41 -27.01 -9.69
N HIS A 859 -5.34 -27.09 -11.02
CA HIS A 859 -6.40 -26.65 -11.93
C HIS A 859 -7.36 -27.79 -12.33
N TYR A 860 -7.13 -29.03 -11.88
CA TYR A 860 -8.04 -30.13 -12.14
C TYR A 860 -9.27 -30.03 -11.24
N ASP A 861 -10.44 -29.91 -11.85
CA ASP A 861 -11.72 -29.84 -11.17
C ASP A 861 -12.64 -30.96 -11.68
N PHE A 862 -12.82 -31.97 -10.82
CA PHE A 862 -13.78 -33.06 -11.00
C PHE A 862 -15.01 -32.89 -10.09
N GLY A 863 -15.25 -31.67 -9.60
CA GLY A 863 -16.38 -31.32 -8.75
C GLY A 863 -17.70 -31.16 -9.52
N LEU A 864 -18.78 -30.89 -8.78
CA LEU A 864 -20.13 -30.80 -9.32
C LEU A 864 -20.29 -29.69 -10.37
N ARG A 865 -19.55 -28.57 -10.24
CA ARG A 865 -19.59 -27.46 -11.23
C ARG A 865 -19.05 -27.90 -12.59
N ALA A 866 -17.96 -28.67 -12.62
CA ALA A 866 -17.42 -29.24 -13.85
C ALA A 866 -18.41 -30.25 -14.46
N LEU A 867 -18.98 -31.15 -13.64
CA LEU A 867 -19.99 -32.12 -14.08
C LEU A 867 -21.21 -31.44 -14.71
N LYS A 868 -21.80 -30.44 -14.04
CA LYS A 868 -22.96 -29.69 -14.56
C LYS A 868 -22.67 -29.09 -15.93
N SER A 869 -21.46 -28.55 -16.12
CA SER A 869 -21.08 -27.92 -17.39
C SER A 869 -21.08 -28.94 -18.55
N VAL A 870 -20.58 -30.16 -18.28
CA VAL A 870 -20.57 -31.25 -19.27
C VAL A 870 -21.99 -31.70 -19.61
N LEU A 871 -22.87 -31.79 -18.62
CA LEU A 871 -24.24 -32.26 -18.80
C LEU A 871 -25.06 -31.28 -19.66
N VAL A 872 -24.91 -29.98 -19.45
CA VAL A 872 -25.55 -28.95 -20.28
C VAL A 872 -25.07 -29.05 -21.73
N MET A 873 -23.75 -29.20 -21.93
CA MET A 873 -23.17 -29.39 -23.27
C MET A 873 -23.67 -30.68 -23.93
N ALA A 874 -23.78 -31.78 -23.18
CA ALA A 874 -24.32 -33.04 -23.69
C ALA A 874 -25.78 -32.90 -24.14
N GLY A 875 -26.60 -32.12 -23.42
CA GLY A 875 -27.96 -31.78 -23.82
C GLY A 875 -28.03 -30.97 -25.11
N GLU A 876 -27.16 -29.96 -25.27
CA GLU A 876 -27.06 -29.18 -26.50
C GLU A 876 -26.65 -30.04 -27.69
N LEU A 877 -25.64 -30.91 -27.51
CA LEU A 877 -25.20 -31.85 -28.53
C LEU A 877 -26.29 -32.86 -28.90
N LYS A 878 -27.06 -33.36 -27.93
CA LYS A 878 -28.17 -34.28 -28.18
C LYS A 878 -29.26 -33.62 -29.03
N ARG A 879 -29.50 -32.32 -28.84
CA ARG A 879 -30.46 -31.55 -29.64
C ARG A 879 -29.94 -31.25 -31.05
N GLY A 880 -28.67 -30.89 -31.18
CA GLY A 880 -28.03 -30.63 -32.48
C GLY A 880 -27.82 -31.89 -33.32
N SER A 881 -27.92 -33.08 -32.71
CA SER A 881 -27.72 -34.36 -33.37
C SER A 881 -28.64 -35.42 -32.75
N SER A 882 -29.95 -35.30 -32.98
CA SER A 882 -31.00 -36.17 -32.41
C SER A 882 -30.77 -37.66 -32.69
N ASP A 883 -30.21 -37.96 -33.86
CA ASP A 883 -30.06 -39.32 -34.40
C ASP A 883 -28.88 -40.08 -33.80
N LEU A 884 -27.96 -39.38 -33.11
CA LEU A 884 -26.84 -40.02 -32.41
C LEU A 884 -27.33 -40.75 -31.16
N ARG A 885 -26.75 -41.92 -30.91
CA ARG A 885 -26.96 -42.66 -29.66
C ARG A 885 -26.51 -41.83 -28.45
N GLU A 886 -27.26 -41.92 -27.36
CA GLU A 886 -27.04 -41.14 -26.15
C GLU A 886 -25.65 -41.35 -25.52
N ASP A 887 -25.12 -42.58 -25.59
CA ASP A 887 -23.80 -42.93 -25.12
C ASP A 887 -22.67 -42.23 -25.90
N VAL A 888 -22.79 -42.14 -27.22
CA VAL A 888 -21.84 -41.40 -28.09
C VAL A 888 -21.86 -39.91 -27.76
N VAL A 889 -23.05 -39.33 -27.59
CA VAL A 889 -23.20 -37.90 -27.28
C VAL A 889 -22.56 -37.57 -25.94
N LEU A 890 -22.79 -38.38 -24.91
CA LEU A 890 -22.20 -38.15 -23.59
C LEU A 890 -20.68 -38.34 -23.62
N MET A 891 -20.18 -39.40 -24.28
CA MET A 891 -18.74 -39.65 -24.44
C MET A 891 -18.05 -38.45 -25.10
N ARG A 892 -18.66 -37.90 -26.15
CA ARG A 892 -18.17 -36.71 -26.85
C ARG A 892 -18.09 -35.50 -25.93
N ALA A 893 -19.18 -35.18 -25.21
CA ALA A 893 -19.19 -34.07 -24.27
C ALA A 893 -18.13 -34.22 -23.17
N LEU A 894 -17.96 -35.43 -22.64
CA LEU A 894 -16.95 -35.74 -21.61
C LEU A 894 -15.53 -35.53 -22.11
N ARG A 895 -15.26 -35.93 -23.36
CA ARG A 895 -13.95 -35.75 -23.99
C ARG A 895 -13.67 -34.28 -24.28
N ASP A 896 -14.53 -33.64 -25.06
CA ASP A 896 -14.30 -32.30 -25.61
C ASP A 896 -14.16 -31.25 -24.50
N MET A 897 -14.91 -31.41 -23.39
CA MET A 897 -14.86 -30.46 -22.27
C MET A 897 -13.69 -30.66 -21.29
N ASN A 898 -13.08 -31.84 -21.24
CA ASN A 898 -12.02 -32.14 -20.28
C ASN A 898 -10.62 -32.14 -20.90
N LEU A 899 -10.49 -32.53 -22.17
CA LEU A 899 -9.21 -32.49 -22.88
C LEU A 899 -8.48 -31.14 -22.81
N PRO A 900 -9.15 -29.96 -22.92
CA PRO A 900 -8.47 -28.67 -22.86
C PRO A 900 -7.81 -28.38 -21.51
N LYS A 901 -8.22 -29.08 -20.44
CA LYS A 901 -7.77 -28.86 -19.06
C LYS A 901 -6.58 -29.72 -18.67
N PHE A 902 -6.38 -30.85 -19.35
CA PHE A 902 -5.36 -31.83 -18.95
C PHE A 902 -3.98 -31.46 -19.46
N VAL A 903 -2.96 -31.79 -18.67
CA VAL A 903 -1.58 -31.76 -19.13
C VAL A 903 -1.37 -32.85 -20.19
N PHE A 904 -0.40 -32.64 -21.07
CA PHE A 904 -0.18 -33.51 -22.22
C PHE A 904 0.00 -34.99 -21.86
N GLU A 905 0.67 -35.27 -20.73
CA GLU A 905 0.94 -36.63 -20.24
C GLU A 905 -0.32 -37.36 -19.73
N ASP A 906 -1.32 -36.62 -19.24
CA ASP A 906 -2.56 -37.18 -18.68
C ASP A 906 -3.62 -37.44 -19.76
N VAL A 907 -3.48 -36.83 -20.95
CA VAL A 907 -4.44 -36.99 -22.07
C VAL A 907 -4.58 -38.46 -22.51
N PRO A 908 -3.50 -39.23 -22.77
CA PRO A 908 -3.63 -40.63 -23.14
C PRO A 908 -4.27 -41.49 -22.05
N LEU A 909 -3.97 -41.21 -20.77
CA LEU A 909 -4.56 -41.92 -19.63
C LEU A 909 -6.08 -41.71 -19.57
N PHE A 910 -6.52 -40.46 -19.73
CA PHE A 910 -7.94 -40.14 -19.74
C PHE A 910 -8.68 -40.74 -20.94
N LEU A 911 -8.08 -40.74 -22.13
CA LEU A 911 -8.67 -41.39 -23.30
C LEU A 911 -8.77 -42.91 -23.12
N GLY A 912 -7.79 -43.54 -22.46
CA GLY A 912 -7.85 -44.94 -22.05
C GLY A 912 -9.04 -45.22 -21.13
N LEU A 913 -9.24 -44.40 -20.10
CA LEU A 913 -10.39 -44.51 -19.19
C LEU A 913 -11.73 -44.35 -19.91
N ILE A 914 -11.81 -43.45 -20.89
CA ILE A 914 -13.00 -43.30 -21.74
C ILE A 914 -13.24 -44.58 -22.55
N SER A 915 -12.21 -45.11 -23.21
CA SER A 915 -12.33 -46.33 -24.04
C SER A 915 -12.78 -47.54 -23.23
N ASP A 916 -12.35 -47.66 -21.97
CA ASP A 916 -12.75 -48.75 -21.08
C ASP A 916 -14.24 -48.67 -20.67
N LEU A 917 -14.77 -47.46 -20.47
CA LEU A 917 -16.17 -47.23 -20.07
C LEU A 917 -17.16 -47.18 -21.26
N PHE A 918 -16.64 -46.83 -22.44
CA PHE A 918 -17.37 -46.68 -23.70
C PHE A 918 -16.72 -47.53 -24.81
N PRO A 919 -16.69 -48.88 -24.67
CA PRO A 919 -16.00 -49.75 -25.61
C PRO A 919 -16.66 -49.74 -26.99
N GLY A 920 -15.85 -49.66 -28.05
CA GLY A 920 -16.30 -49.75 -29.45
C GLY A 920 -17.02 -48.49 -29.98
N LEU A 921 -16.90 -47.36 -29.28
CA LEU A 921 -17.50 -46.09 -29.70
C LEU A 921 -16.39 -45.16 -30.22
N ASP A 922 -16.28 -45.03 -31.54
CA ASP A 922 -15.42 -44.03 -32.18
C ASP A 922 -16.20 -42.74 -32.39
N CYS A 923 -15.79 -41.66 -31.73
CA CYS A 923 -16.35 -40.34 -31.98
C CYS A 923 -15.34 -39.50 -32.76
N PRO A 924 -15.54 -39.20 -34.05
CA PRO A 924 -14.70 -38.24 -34.75
C PRO A 924 -14.85 -36.84 -34.14
N ARG A 925 -13.83 -35.99 -34.30
CA ARG A 925 -13.92 -34.59 -33.94
C ARG A 925 -14.76 -33.86 -34.97
N VAL A 926 -15.69 -33.02 -34.54
CA VAL A 926 -16.49 -32.20 -35.44
C VAL A 926 -15.73 -30.92 -35.75
N ARG A 927 -15.54 -30.64 -37.04
CA ARG A 927 -15.01 -29.37 -37.53
C ARG A 927 -16.16 -28.36 -37.59
N TYR A 928 -15.92 -27.11 -37.22
CA TYR A 928 -16.84 -26.01 -37.48
C TYR A 928 -16.35 -25.35 -38.78
N PRO A 929 -16.88 -25.71 -39.96
CA PRO A 929 -16.21 -25.40 -41.23
C PRO A 929 -15.92 -23.90 -41.39
N ASP A 930 -16.96 -23.06 -41.23
CA ASP A 930 -16.84 -21.61 -41.36
C ASP A 930 -15.90 -20.99 -40.31
N PHE A 931 -15.95 -21.49 -39.06
CA PHE A 931 -15.10 -20.98 -37.98
C PHE A 931 -13.64 -21.42 -38.12
N ASN A 932 -13.41 -22.68 -38.48
CA ASN A 932 -12.08 -23.22 -38.73
C ASN A 932 -11.39 -22.50 -39.88
N ASP A 933 -12.11 -22.29 -40.98
CA ASP A 933 -11.58 -21.60 -42.16
C ASP A 933 -11.27 -20.12 -41.83
N ALA A 934 -12.12 -19.44 -41.06
CA ALA A 934 -11.84 -18.08 -40.57
C ALA A 934 -10.62 -18.00 -39.64
N VAL A 935 -10.43 -18.98 -38.75
CA VAL A 935 -9.25 -19.05 -37.87
C VAL A 935 -7.96 -19.28 -38.67
N GLU A 936 -7.99 -20.18 -39.64
CA GLU A 936 -6.85 -20.44 -40.54
C GLU A 936 -6.49 -19.18 -41.33
N GLN A 937 -7.47 -18.49 -41.92
CA GLN A 937 -7.27 -17.23 -42.63
C GLN A 937 -6.66 -16.13 -41.76
N VAL A 938 -7.17 -15.92 -40.54
CA VAL A 938 -6.66 -14.88 -39.61
C VAL A 938 -5.21 -15.14 -39.21
N LEU A 939 -4.83 -16.42 -39.02
CA LEU A 939 -3.46 -16.80 -38.73
C LEU A 939 -2.52 -16.49 -39.91
N GLU A 940 -2.95 -16.75 -41.13
CA GLU A 940 -2.19 -16.42 -42.35
C GLU A 940 -2.04 -14.91 -42.55
N GLU A 941 -3.13 -14.13 -42.41
CA GLU A 941 -3.13 -12.67 -42.55
C GLU A 941 -2.23 -11.99 -41.51
N SER A 942 -2.19 -12.54 -40.30
CA SER A 942 -1.34 -12.05 -39.20
C SER A 942 0.13 -12.48 -39.33
N GLY A 943 0.49 -13.24 -40.38
CA GLY A 943 1.85 -13.71 -40.64
C GLY A 943 2.31 -14.85 -39.73
N TYR A 944 1.39 -15.60 -39.11
CA TYR A 944 1.71 -16.78 -38.31
C TYR A 944 1.74 -18.05 -39.18
N ALA A 945 2.52 -19.05 -38.76
CA ALA A 945 2.46 -20.37 -39.36
C ALA A 945 1.19 -21.11 -38.90
N VAL A 946 0.38 -21.58 -39.84
CA VAL A 946 -0.84 -22.34 -39.54
C VAL A 946 -0.45 -23.73 -39.04
N LEU A 947 -0.51 -23.91 -37.72
CA LEU A 947 -0.28 -25.19 -37.07
C LEU A 947 -1.63 -25.83 -36.71
N PRO A 948 -1.92 -27.08 -37.11
CA PRO A 948 -3.18 -27.73 -36.79
C PRO A 948 -3.48 -27.73 -35.28
N ILE A 949 -2.46 -27.96 -34.44
CA ILE A 949 -2.59 -27.94 -32.97
C ILE A 949 -2.98 -26.56 -32.44
N GLN A 950 -2.54 -25.49 -33.10
CA GLN A 950 -2.85 -24.12 -32.69
C GLN A 950 -4.29 -23.74 -33.08
N VAL A 951 -4.71 -24.08 -34.29
CA VAL A 951 -6.12 -23.97 -34.73
C VAL A 951 -7.03 -24.73 -33.76
N ASP A 952 -6.60 -25.93 -33.38
CA ASP A 952 -7.29 -26.78 -32.44
C ASP A 952 -7.53 -26.14 -31.07
N LYS A 953 -6.53 -25.40 -30.58
CA LYS A 953 -6.60 -24.67 -29.30
C LYS A 953 -7.52 -23.46 -29.38
N VAL A 954 -7.60 -22.78 -30.52
CA VAL A 954 -8.58 -21.70 -30.76
C VAL A 954 -9.99 -22.26 -30.70
N VAL A 955 -10.25 -23.41 -31.35
CA VAL A 955 -11.55 -24.10 -31.30
C VAL A 955 -11.91 -24.56 -29.88
N GLN A 956 -10.97 -25.17 -29.14
CA GLN A 956 -11.20 -25.57 -27.75
C GLN A 956 -11.53 -24.37 -26.85
N MET A 957 -10.87 -23.23 -27.07
CA MET A 957 -11.16 -22.00 -26.33
C MET A 957 -12.58 -21.49 -26.66
N PHE A 958 -12.96 -21.49 -27.94
CA PHE A 958 -14.32 -21.14 -28.38
C PHE A 958 -15.37 -22.03 -27.72
N GLU A 959 -15.23 -23.35 -27.80
CA GLU A 959 -16.14 -24.33 -27.19
C GLU A 959 -16.23 -24.14 -25.66
N THR A 960 -15.11 -23.86 -25.01
CA THR A 960 -15.09 -23.59 -23.56
C THR A 960 -15.85 -22.30 -23.22
N MET A 961 -15.71 -21.26 -24.04
CA MET A 961 -16.40 -19.97 -23.85
C MET A 961 -17.91 -20.06 -24.12
N LEU A 962 -18.38 -20.97 -24.97
CA LEU A 962 -19.81 -21.23 -25.16
C LEU A 962 -20.47 -21.73 -23.86
N THR A 963 -19.72 -22.45 -23.02
CA THR A 963 -20.25 -23.03 -21.77
C THR A 963 -19.94 -22.20 -20.53
N ARG A 964 -18.95 -21.31 -20.57
CA ARG A 964 -18.46 -20.54 -19.40
C ARG A 964 -18.18 -19.08 -19.73
N HIS A 965 -18.64 -18.18 -18.86
CA HIS A 965 -18.42 -16.73 -18.99
C HIS A 965 -16.96 -16.30 -18.79
N THR A 966 -16.18 -17.04 -18.01
CA THR A 966 -14.77 -16.74 -17.74
C THR A 966 -13.92 -17.98 -17.96
N THR A 967 -12.82 -17.80 -18.68
CA THR A 967 -11.86 -18.88 -19.01
C THR A 967 -10.45 -18.44 -18.66
N MET A 968 -9.67 -19.33 -18.05
CA MET A 968 -8.27 -19.09 -17.75
C MET A 968 -7.40 -19.82 -18.77
N VAL A 969 -6.45 -19.11 -19.39
CA VAL A 969 -5.48 -19.69 -20.32
C VAL A 969 -4.13 -19.81 -19.61
N VAL A 970 -3.72 -21.05 -19.30
CA VAL A 970 -2.51 -21.35 -18.52
C VAL A 970 -1.40 -21.85 -19.45
N GLY A 971 -0.18 -21.38 -19.25
CA GLY A 971 1.00 -21.80 -20.01
C GLY A 971 2.17 -20.83 -19.85
N PRO A 972 3.37 -21.16 -20.35
CA PRO A 972 4.57 -20.32 -20.20
C PRO A 972 4.46 -19.01 -21.00
N THR A 973 5.20 -17.98 -20.57
CA THR A 973 5.40 -16.75 -21.34
C THR A 973 6.03 -17.10 -22.70
N ARG A 974 5.61 -16.43 -23.78
CA ARG A 974 5.96 -16.77 -25.18
C ARG A 974 5.43 -18.11 -25.70
N GLY A 975 4.55 -18.80 -24.97
CA GLY A 975 3.91 -20.05 -25.42
C GLY A 975 2.71 -19.88 -26.37
N GLY A 976 2.60 -18.78 -27.13
CA GLY A 976 1.51 -18.58 -28.11
C GLY A 976 0.12 -18.25 -27.55
N LYS A 977 -0.05 -18.13 -26.22
CA LYS A 977 -1.37 -17.85 -25.59
C LYS A 977 -2.07 -16.60 -26.13
N SER A 978 -1.34 -15.48 -26.20
CA SER A 978 -1.90 -14.22 -26.72
C SER A 978 -2.33 -14.34 -28.18
N VAL A 979 -1.63 -15.16 -28.97
CA VAL A 979 -2.00 -15.41 -30.38
C VAL A 979 -3.32 -16.15 -30.44
N VAL A 980 -3.51 -17.21 -29.63
CA VAL A 980 -4.78 -17.97 -29.57
C VAL A 980 -5.96 -17.05 -29.21
N ILE A 981 -5.79 -16.20 -28.18
CA ILE A 981 -6.84 -15.27 -27.73
C ILE A 981 -7.16 -14.23 -28.81
N ASN A 982 -6.14 -13.58 -29.38
CA ASN A 982 -6.34 -12.54 -30.39
C ASN A 982 -6.94 -13.12 -31.69
N THR A 983 -6.50 -14.31 -32.09
CA THR A 983 -7.02 -15.03 -33.27
C THR A 983 -8.49 -15.36 -33.07
N LEU A 984 -8.90 -15.82 -31.88
CA LEU A 984 -10.30 -16.06 -31.56
C LEU A 984 -11.15 -14.79 -31.72
N CYS A 985 -10.70 -13.67 -31.16
CA CYS A 985 -11.40 -12.38 -31.27
C CYS A 985 -11.56 -11.92 -32.73
N GLN A 986 -10.48 -11.99 -33.51
CA GLN A 986 -10.47 -11.59 -34.92
C GLN A 986 -11.32 -12.53 -35.77
N ALA A 987 -11.22 -13.85 -35.57
CA ALA A 987 -12.05 -14.82 -36.29
C ALA A 987 -13.54 -14.63 -36.01
N GLN A 988 -13.92 -14.33 -34.75
CA GLN A 988 -15.30 -13.99 -34.42
C GLN A 988 -15.76 -12.68 -35.08
N THR A 989 -14.88 -11.68 -35.17
CA THR A 989 -15.16 -10.40 -35.84
C THR A 989 -15.37 -10.58 -37.34
N ASN A 990 -14.64 -11.51 -37.97
CA ASN A 990 -14.79 -11.81 -39.39
C ASN A 990 -16.07 -12.61 -39.71
N LEU A 991 -16.65 -13.29 -38.70
CA LEU A 991 -17.88 -14.08 -38.83
C LEU A 991 -19.14 -13.32 -38.42
N SER A 992 -19.00 -12.25 -37.62
CA SER A 992 -20.06 -11.32 -37.22
C SER A 992 -20.28 -10.24 -38.28
#